data_AF-A0A269PSL3-F1
#
_entry.id   AF-A0A269PSL3-F1
#
_cell.length_a   1.000
_cell.length_b   1.000
_cell.length_c   1.000
_cell.angle_alpha   90.00
_cell.angle_beta   90.00
_cell.angle_gamma   90.00
#
_symmetry.space_group_name_H-M   'P 1'
#
loop_
_entity.id
_entity.type
_entity.pdbx_description
1 polymer ?
#
loop_
_entity_poly.entity_id
_entity_poly.type
_entity_poly.pdbx_seq_one_letter_code
_entity_poly.pdbx_strand_id
1 'polypeptide(L)'
;MNRRNTIKYFFKKIYLNISLSILACIFSSNVYANTDEINVIELSPLTKGDLVYTYDEMLNFDIKNYLNENAPHLSQYAEIISHHAGRTSISPQLIISLIEFKTQLISSFEPDIYIDKPFGLLSNKVGFSQQVEDITTKLNVLLFGSQASLNRHQEISDAHAKIAMQSLLSLSPESLGGQTIIEIKNLLFLTYDHLYSIMPDAPVSDSANGDASNLPPVDLLQFPFPVGESWHVGGTHSSESAIDYSNGGGWGSDVTHLWVSASAPGIVIVHSSCSVEVIHEGGWSTSYYHVDNIKNQNHERVERNQAIANYANNSAQALCQGGWSGGPHTHVTLKKNGSPFSLNGVTLSGYKIHAGNSDYDTNCNNYWLEKNSQKFCSAWFTNPGVGSVEPIEVVPLINNQILNNLTANKSESRLFTVTLPENASNLSVKLAGGSGDVDLYLRKAVQPTEKLYDCRSYNDKNAESCLIEMPISGTWYILMQAYKAYSGVSMQLSYIEKENEQVVVPLSKAQVISNLSASKYEAKNFKIEIPARATNFTVNTAGGTGDVDIYLAKNSIATNSVKTSYCSYGSGNQEQCFISMPSQGDWYILLSAYDHYENVTLQASYAPYNDTTTNVLSNNEIKSAISASTTERLYYTIDVPVDAKKLVINTFGGSGDADLYIKHANSPTSSNYICRSNSDGNTETCSVDNPSKGTWYIMLKAYSRFESLNLQGGYTLSTNNPGGSLIKNNISIPVGRWQYYAVNIPEGIRYLTILTSGGTGNADLYLRQGSKPTYTQNICRANTNNNTEECKITAPAAGVWYIGIFAYGGSALGVNLNAIWE
;
A
#
# COMPACT_ATOMS: atom_id res chain seq x y z
N MET A 1 -4.71 11.98 67.63
CA MET A 1 -4.94 10.88 68.60
C MET A 1 -6.45 10.83 68.82
N ASN A 2 -7.24 9.82 68.45
CA ASN A 2 -7.07 8.37 68.51
C ASN A 2 -7.63 7.66 67.27
N ARG A 3 -7.01 6.53 66.92
CA ARG A 3 -7.29 5.62 65.79
C ARG A 3 -8.21 4.45 66.20
N ARG A 4 -8.65 3.69 65.17
CA ARG A 4 -8.99 2.24 65.10
C ARG A 4 -10.48 1.89 65.23
N ASN A 5 -11.09 0.96 64.50
CA ASN A 5 -10.76 0.00 63.43
C ASN A 5 -12.11 -0.60 62.95
N THR A 6 -12.53 -0.55 61.68
CA THR A 6 -12.40 -1.58 60.60
C THR A 6 -13.50 -2.69 60.55
N ILE A 7 -14.07 -2.91 59.34
CA ILE A 7 -14.43 -4.20 58.64
C ILE A 7 -15.92 -4.53 58.29
N LYS A 8 -16.16 -4.59 56.95
CA LYS A 8 -17.08 -5.37 56.05
C LYS A 8 -18.61 -5.08 55.99
N TYR A 9 -19.22 -4.60 54.88
CA TYR A 9 -19.51 -5.14 53.51
C TYR A 9 -20.72 -6.12 53.41
N PHE A 10 -21.84 -5.73 52.74
CA PHE A 10 -22.57 -6.39 51.61
C PHE A 10 -24.11 -6.09 51.50
N PHE A 11 -24.50 -5.46 50.35
CA PHE A 11 -25.61 -5.76 49.38
C PHE A 11 -27.13 -5.42 49.54
N LYS A 12 -27.69 -5.03 48.36
CA LYS A 12 -29.10 -5.09 47.80
C LYS A 12 -30.09 -3.96 48.19
N LYS A 13 -30.98 -3.35 47.37
CA LYS A 13 -31.74 -3.66 46.10
C LYS A 13 -32.43 -2.34 45.58
N ILE A 14 -32.46 -1.99 44.27
CA ILE A 14 -33.50 -2.18 43.18
C ILE A 14 -34.56 -1.07 42.92
N TYR A 15 -34.52 -0.50 41.69
CA TYR A 15 -35.54 -0.05 40.67
C TYR A 15 -37.01 0.36 40.97
N LEU A 16 -37.55 1.41 40.26
CA LEU A 16 -38.59 1.30 39.17
C LEU A 16 -38.93 2.66 38.45
N ASN A 17 -39.51 2.55 37.22
CA ASN A 17 -39.78 3.53 36.13
C ASN A 17 -41.12 4.34 36.15
N ILE A 18 -41.30 5.21 35.12
CA ILE A 18 -42.55 5.76 34.47
C ILE A 18 -42.82 7.27 34.81
N SER A 19 -43.06 8.26 33.94
CA SER A 19 -43.80 8.39 32.65
C SER A 19 -43.44 9.65 31.83
N LEU A 20 -43.81 9.59 30.54
CA LEU A 20 -43.85 10.57 29.45
C LEU A 20 -44.65 11.88 29.68
N SER A 21 -44.30 12.90 28.88
CA SER A 21 -45.13 13.98 28.27
C SER A 21 -45.08 15.37 28.93
N ILE A 22 -44.54 16.38 28.22
CA ILE A 22 -45.30 17.53 27.65
C ILE A 22 -44.35 18.49 26.89
N LEU A 23 -44.89 18.90 25.76
CA LEU A 23 -44.44 19.78 24.68
C LEU A 23 -44.48 21.28 25.06
N ALA A 24 -43.82 22.11 24.24
CA ALA A 24 -43.96 23.58 24.06
C ALA A 24 -43.13 24.49 24.99
N CYS A 25 -42.05 25.11 24.51
CA CYS A 25 -41.94 26.29 23.61
C CYS A 25 -42.06 27.66 24.34
N ILE A 26 -41.19 28.59 23.90
CA ILE A 26 -41.16 30.07 24.04
C ILE A 26 -40.78 30.58 25.46
N PHE A 27 -39.75 31.42 25.72
CA PHE A 27 -39.21 32.57 25.01
C PHE A 27 -37.68 32.76 25.19
N SER A 28 -37.13 33.30 24.10
CA SER A 28 -35.84 33.96 23.84
C SER A 28 -35.39 35.05 24.84
N SER A 29 -34.07 35.15 25.03
CA SER A 29 -33.31 36.38 24.73
C SER A 29 -31.78 36.19 24.84
N ASN A 30 -31.16 36.10 23.66
CA ASN A 30 -29.89 36.71 23.24
C ASN A 30 -28.75 36.92 24.27
N VAL A 31 -27.70 36.13 24.12
CA VAL A 31 -26.32 36.63 24.11
C VAL A 31 -25.70 36.19 22.79
N TYR A 32 -25.50 37.15 21.88
CA TYR A 32 -24.72 36.96 20.66
C TYR A 32 -23.25 36.79 21.07
N ALA A 33 -22.71 35.59 20.87
CA ALA A 33 -21.29 35.41 20.60
C ALA A 33 -21.20 35.04 19.11
N ASN A 34 -20.46 35.84 18.33
CA ASN A 34 -20.14 35.57 16.95
C ASN A 34 -19.52 34.17 16.84
N THR A 35 -20.24 33.24 16.23
CA THR A 35 -19.68 32.04 15.64
C THR A 35 -19.22 32.41 14.25
N ASP A 36 -17.98 32.89 14.13
CA ASP A 36 -17.26 32.74 12.87
C ASP A 36 -17.12 31.24 12.61
N GLU A 37 -17.36 30.87 11.36
CA GLU A 37 -17.45 29.52 10.81
C GLU A 37 -16.36 28.58 11.36
N ILE A 38 -16.74 27.71 12.30
CA ILE A 38 -16.07 26.43 12.41
C ILE A 38 -16.56 25.65 11.20
N ASN A 39 -15.73 25.54 10.17
CA ASN A 39 -15.85 24.50 9.16
C ASN A 39 -15.85 23.15 9.88
N VAL A 40 -17.04 22.67 10.25
CA VAL A 40 -17.24 21.30 10.68
C VAL A 40 -17.03 20.47 9.42
N ILE A 41 -15.83 19.94 9.25
CA ILE A 41 -15.59 18.84 8.32
C ILE A 41 -16.62 17.77 8.72
N GLU A 42 -17.59 17.50 7.86
CA GLU A 42 -18.54 16.40 8.04
C GLU A 42 -17.76 15.09 7.89
N LEU A 43 -17.22 14.60 9.00
CA LEU A 43 -16.49 13.33 9.04
C LEU A 43 -17.46 12.15 8.95
N SER A 44 -17.27 11.25 7.98
CA SER A 44 -18.06 10.02 7.77
C SER A 44 -18.08 9.12 9.01
N PRO A 45 -19.23 8.54 9.44
CA PRO A 45 -19.35 7.69 10.65
C PRO A 45 -18.40 6.48 10.63
N LEU A 46 -17.88 6.06 11.81
CA LEU A 46 -17.13 4.80 11.95
C LEU A 46 -17.99 3.66 11.38
N THR A 47 -17.43 2.94 10.41
CA THR A 47 -18.07 1.85 9.69
C THR A 47 -17.52 0.50 10.10
N LYS A 48 -18.16 -0.58 9.65
CA LYS A 48 -17.59 -1.93 9.77
C LYS A 48 -16.25 -2.06 9.02
N GLY A 49 -16.06 -1.34 7.91
CA GLY A 49 -14.85 -1.39 7.10
C GLY A 49 -13.61 -0.92 7.84
N ASP A 50 -13.78 0.01 8.79
CA ASP A 50 -12.67 0.55 9.60
C ASP A 50 -12.16 -0.44 10.67
N LEU A 51 -12.94 -1.47 10.99
CA LEU A 51 -12.65 -2.43 12.06
C LEU A 51 -12.26 -3.80 11.53
N VAL A 52 -12.81 -4.21 10.39
CA VAL A 52 -12.56 -5.53 9.79
C VAL A 52 -11.28 -5.48 8.97
N TYR A 53 -10.43 -6.49 9.10
CA TYR A 53 -9.27 -6.63 8.22
C TYR A 53 -9.74 -7.02 6.82
N THR A 54 -9.94 -6.02 5.95
CA THR A 54 -10.49 -6.23 4.61
C THR A 54 -9.45 -6.82 3.67
N TYR A 55 -9.90 -7.43 2.57
CA TYR A 55 -8.98 -7.94 1.55
C TYR A 55 -8.20 -6.83 0.86
N ASP A 56 -8.82 -5.67 0.65
CA ASP A 56 -8.14 -4.49 0.11
C ASP A 56 -7.00 -4.06 1.06
N GLU A 57 -7.22 -4.08 2.37
CA GLU A 57 -6.17 -3.80 3.35
C GLU A 57 -5.09 -4.90 3.35
N MET A 58 -5.45 -6.18 3.31
CA MET A 58 -4.47 -7.29 3.25
C MET A 58 -3.56 -7.23 2.02
N LEU A 59 -4.09 -6.76 0.89
CA LEU A 59 -3.37 -6.69 -0.38
C LEU A 59 -2.53 -5.42 -0.51
N ASN A 60 -2.98 -4.30 0.06
CA ASN A 60 -2.38 -2.99 -0.21
C ASN A 60 -1.64 -2.38 1.00
N PHE A 61 -1.87 -2.85 2.23
CA PHE A 61 -1.24 -2.28 3.43
C PHE A 61 -0.06 -3.13 3.93
N ASP A 62 1.16 -2.73 3.58
CA ASP A 62 2.38 -3.35 4.11
C ASP A 62 2.72 -2.78 5.51
N ILE A 63 2.27 -3.52 6.54
CA ILE A 63 2.50 -3.21 7.96
C ILE A 63 3.99 -3.02 8.25
N LYS A 64 4.86 -3.88 7.70
CA LYS A 64 6.30 -3.84 8.03
C LYS A 64 6.96 -2.63 7.39
N ASN A 65 6.65 -2.35 6.13
CA ASN A 65 7.19 -1.18 5.45
C ASN A 65 6.70 0.12 6.12
N TYR A 66 5.40 0.20 6.43
CA TYR A 66 4.83 1.33 7.16
C TYR A 66 5.54 1.56 8.51
N LEU A 67 5.75 0.51 9.31
CA LEU A 67 6.48 0.65 10.58
C LEU A 67 7.96 0.99 10.37
N ASN A 68 8.63 0.47 9.34
CA ASN A 68 10.02 0.85 9.04
C ASN A 68 10.16 2.33 8.72
N GLU A 69 9.20 2.91 8.01
CA GLU A 69 9.22 4.32 7.62
C GLU A 69 8.84 5.24 8.78
N ASN A 70 7.86 4.84 9.59
CA ASN A 70 7.19 5.74 10.54
C ASN A 70 7.49 5.46 12.01
N ALA A 71 7.75 4.21 12.37
CA ALA A 71 8.10 3.81 13.73
C ALA A 71 9.09 2.64 13.71
N PRO A 72 10.36 2.85 13.26
CA PRO A 72 11.31 1.75 13.05
C PRO A 72 11.54 0.88 14.29
N HIS A 73 11.37 1.44 15.49
CA HIS A 73 11.48 0.74 16.77
C HIS A 73 10.35 -0.31 17.00
N LEU A 74 9.21 -0.17 16.30
CA LEU A 74 8.10 -1.13 16.31
C LEU A 74 8.16 -2.13 15.14
N SER A 75 9.05 -1.95 14.16
CA SER A 75 9.13 -2.80 12.96
C SER A 75 9.26 -4.30 13.27
N GLN A 76 9.96 -4.64 14.37
CA GLN A 76 10.11 -6.02 14.85
C GLN A 76 8.79 -6.68 15.27
N TYR A 77 7.73 -5.89 15.51
CA TYR A 77 6.41 -6.37 15.90
C TYR A 77 5.41 -6.44 14.73
N ALA A 78 5.83 -6.15 13.50
CA ALA A 78 4.96 -6.21 12.33
C ALA A 78 4.27 -7.57 12.16
N GLU A 79 5.00 -8.66 12.38
CA GLU A 79 4.44 -10.03 12.34
C GLU A 79 3.38 -10.24 13.42
N ILE A 80 3.58 -9.68 14.61
CA ILE A 80 2.63 -9.81 15.74
C ILE A 80 1.30 -9.13 15.38
N ILE A 81 1.38 -7.91 14.83
CA ILE A 81 0.19 -7.17 14.38
C ILE A 81 -0.52 -7.95 13.27
N SER A 82 0.21 -8.39 12.23
CA SER A 82 -0.37 -9.14 11.12
C SER A 82 -0.99 -10.46 11.56
N HIS A 83 -0.32 -11.21 12.44
CA HIS A 83 -0.82 -12.46 13.00
C HIS A 83 -2.17 -12.28 13.68
N HIS A 84 -2.25 -11.36 14.65
CA HIS A 84 -3.47 -11.19 15.42
C HIS A 84 -4.57 -10.53 14.58
N ALA A 85 -4.22 -9.64 13.65
CA ALA A 85 -5.16 -9.09 12.68
C ALA A 85 -5.79 -10.19 11.81
N GLY A 86 -4.98 -11.06 11.21
CA GLY A 86 -5.45 -12.20 10.42
C GLY A 86 -6.30 -13.17 11.25
N ARG A 87 -5.84 -13.54 12.45
CA ARG A 87 -6.57 -14.49 13.31
C ARG A 87 -7.90 -13.96 13.82
N THR A 88 -7.96 -12.69 14.20
CA THR A 88 -9.16 -12.08 14.82
C THR A 88 -10.01 -11.29 13.82
N SER A 89 -9.56 -11.16 12.57
CA SER A 89 -10.22 -10.39 11.52
C SER A 89 -10.36 -8.90 11.86
N ILE A 90 -9.43 -8.35 12.66
CA ILE A 90 -9.39 -6.94 13.06
C ILE A 90 -8.33 -6.20 12.25
N SER A 91 -8.69 -5.05 11.70
CA SER A 91 -7.81 -4.22 10.86
C SER A 91 -6.47 -3.90 11.55
N PRO A 92 -5.31 -4.18 10.92
CA PRO A 92 -4.01 -3.74 11.42
C PRO A 92 -3.86 -2.22 11.45
N GLN A 93 -4.49 -1.47 10.53
CA GLN A 93 -4.53 -0.01 10.60
C GLN A 93 -5.21 0.43 11.91
N LEU A 94 -6.34 -0.17 12.27
CA LEU A 94 -7.00 0.14 13.54
C LEU A 94 -6.13 -0.18 14.76
N ILE A 95 -5.43 -1.33 14.75
CA ILE A 95 -4.51 -1.72 15.82
C ILE A 95 -3.44 -0.62 16.00
N ILE A 96 -2.82 -0.19 14.91
CA ILE A 96 -1.80 0.86 14.88
C ILE A 96 -2.37 2.20 15.37
N SER A 97 -3.56 2.59 14.90
CA SER A 97 -4.23 3.81 15.36
C SER A 97 -4.56 3.78 16.85
N LEU A 98 -4.95 2.64 17.42
CA LEU A 98 -5.20 2.49 18.85
C LEU A 98 -3.92 2.60 19.69
N ILE A 99 -2.80 2.10 19.18
CA ILE A 99 -1.48 2.26 19.82
C ILE A 99 -1.12 3.74 19.86
N GLU A 100 -1.22 4.41 18.72
CA GLU A 100 -0.92 5.84 18.60
C GLU A 100 -1.84 6.69 19.48
N PHE A 101 -3.15 6.44 19.42
CA PHE A 101 -4.14 7.12 20.23
C PHE A 101 -3.85 7.00 21.74
N LYS A 102 -3.38 5.83 22.19
CA LYS A 102 -3.17 5.59 23.63
C LYS A 102 -1.81 5.99 24.17
N THR A 103 -0.78 5.96 23.34
CA THR A 103 0.60 6.08 23.83
C THR A 103 1.47 6.99 22.98
N GLN A 104 0.98 7.44 21.82
CA GLN A 104 1.74 8.23 20.85
C GLN A 104 3.07 7.58 20.44
N LEU A 105 3.14 6.25 20.51
CA LEU A 105 4.35 5.48 20.23
C LEU A 105 4.83 5.65 18.78
N ILE A 106 3.98 6.09 17.86
CA ILE A 106 4.34 6.33 16.46
C ILE A 106 4.84 7.77 16.29
N SER A 107 4.09 8.77 16.77
CA SER A 107 4.43 10.19 16.55
C SER A 107 5.43 10.80 17.54
N SER A 108 5.48 10.32 18.79
CA SER A 108 6.35 10.86 19.83
C SER A 108 7.15 9.74 20.51
N PHE A 109 8.38 9.53 20.07
CA PHE A 109 9.22 8.47 20.62
C PHE A 109 9.81 8.87 21.98
N GLU A 110 9.25 8.33 23.06
CA GLU A 110 9.89 8.25 24.38
C GLU A 110 10.33 6.79 24.69
N PRO A 111 11.62 6.45 24.52
CA PRO A 111 12.11 5.06 24.58
C PRO A 111 11.90 4.34 25.93
N ASP A 112 11.66 5.06 27.01
CA ASP A 112 11.73 4.51 28.37
C ASP A 112 10.38 4.11 28.99
N ILE A 113 9.21 4.35 28.35
CA ILE A 113 7.93 4.28 29.09
C ILE A 113 6.81 3.38 28.50
N TYR A 114 6.76 3.05 27.19
CA TYR A 114 5.51 2.47 26.63
C TYR A 114 5.57 1.20 25.76
N ILE A 115 6.74 0.64 25.43
CA ILE A 115 6.79 -0.57 24.57
C ILE A 115 6.14 -1.81 25.22
N ASP A 116 6.18 -1.89 26.56
CA ASP A 116 5.54 -2.95 27.33
C ASP A 116 4.04 -2.72 27.54
N LYS A 117 3.53 -1.53 27.19
CA LYS A 117 2.11 -1.16 27.30
C LYS A 117 1.60 -0.31 26.12
N PRO A 118 1.65 -0.82 24.87
CA PRO A 118 1.34 -0.02 23.69
C PRO A 118 -0.13 0.46 23.60
N PHE A 119 -1.06 -0.17 24.34
CA PHE A 119 -2.47 0.27 24.42
C PHE A 119 -2.80 0.96 25.76
N GLY A 120 -1.79 1.34 26.53
CA GLY A 120 -1.98 2.00 27.83
C GLY A 120 -2.88 1.19 28.77
N LEU A 121 -4.02 1.76 29.17
CA LEU A 121 -4.98 1.16 30.10
C LEU A 121 -6.11 0.36 29.41
N LEU A 122 -6.15 0.27 28.08
CA LEU A 122 -7.16 -0.56 27.38
C LEU A 122 -6.94 -2.06 27.63
N SER A 123 -5.71 -2.45 27.91
CA SER A 123 -5.34 -3.81 28.30
C SER A 123 -4.66 -3.80 29.67
N ASN A 124 -4.99 -4.78 30.51
CA ASN A 124 -4.29 -5.04 31.76
C ASN A 124 -3.09 -5.97 31.59
N LYS A 125 -2.86 -6.48 30.38
CA LYS A 125 -1.71 -7.33 30.05
C LYS A 125 -0.43 -6.49 29.98
N VAL A 126 0.71 -7.15 30.06
CA VAL A 126 2.04 -6.55 29.92
C VAL A 126 2.74 -7.25 28.76
N GLY A 127 3.42 -6.45 27.93
CA GLY A 127 4.10 -6.91 26.73
C GLY A 127 3.29 -6.59 25.47
N PHE A 128 4.01 -6.25 24.39
CA PHE A 128 3.42 -5.84 23.12
C PHE A 128 2.45 -6.89 22.56
N SER A 129 2.93 -8.14 22.42
CA SER A 129 2.15 -9.27 21.90
C SER A 129 0.90 -9.54 22.72
N GLN A 130 1.02 -9.60 24.04
CA GLN A 130 -0.09 -9.94 24.93
C GLN A 130 -1.19 -8.86 24.92
N GLN A 131 -0.83 -7.58 24.71
CA GLN A 131 -1.83 -6.53 24.56
C GLN A 131 -2.49 -6.55 23.17
N VAL A 132 -1.72 -6.76 22.10
CA VAL A 132 -2.30 -6.90 20.74
C VAL A 132 -3.30 -8.07 20.73
N GLU A 133 -2.93 -9.23 21.28
CA GLU A 133 -3.83 -10.39 21.39
C GLU A 133 -5.10 -10.06 22.19
N ASP A 134 -4.96 -9.44 23.36
CA ASP A 134 -6.09 -9.11 24.25
C ASP A 134 -7.06 -8.10 23.60
N ILE A 135 -6.55 -7.04 22.99
CA ILE A 135 -7.37 -6.00 22.35
C ILE A 135 -8.10 -6.56 21.13
N THR A 136 -7.39 -7.25 20.25
CA THR A 136 -7.98 -7.80 19.02
C THR A 136 -8.98 -8.92 19.33
N THR A 137 -8.72 -9.76 20.34
CA THR A 137 -9.67 -10.78 20.79
C THR A 137 -10.94 -10.16 21.38
N LYS A 138 -10.82 -9.11 22.21
CA LYS A 138 -11.99 -8.39 22.74
C LYS A 138 -12.82 -7.79 21.62
N LEU A 139 -12.19 -7.11 20.66
CA LEU A 139 -12.88 -6.53 19.50
C LEU A 139 -13.58 -7.60 18.67
N ASN A 140 -12.92 -8.74 18.41
CA ASN A 140 -13.51 -9.85 17.69
C ASN A 140 -14.76 -10.39 18.41
N VAL A 141 -14.69 -10.64 19.72
CA VAL A 141 -15.86 -11.10 20.49
C VAL A 141 -17.00 -10.07 20.44
N LEU A 142 -16.68 -8.78 20.53
CA LEU A 142 -17.68 -7.71 20.50
C LEU A 142 -18.32 -7.53 19.11
N LEU A 143 -17.57 -7.76 18.04
CA LEU A 143 -18.02 -7.63 16.65
C LEU A 143 -18.79 -8.86 16.17
N PHE A 144 -18.23 -10.05 16.37
CA PHE A 144 -18.70 -11.29 15.77
C PHE A 144 -19.47 -12.17 16.78
N GLY A 145 -19.25 -12.01 18.09
CA GLY A 145 -19.81 -12.88 19.11
C GLY A 145 -21.34 -12.83 19.26
N SER A 146 -21.99 -11.73 18.83
CA SER A 146 -23.47 -11.64 18.83
C SER A 146 -24.13 -12.46 17.72
N GLN A 147 -23.43 -12.71 16.60
CA GLN A 147 -23.97 -13.44 15.45
C GLN A 147 -24.27 -14.90 15.76
N ALA A 148 -23.52 -15.50 16.69
CA ALA A 148 -23.70 -16.88 17.12
C ALA A 148 -25.06 -17.16 17.81
N SER A 149 -25.78 -16.12 18.25
CA SER A 149 -26.94 -16.28 19.15
C SER A 149 -28.32 -16.02 18.53
N LEU A 150 -28.43 -15.36 17.36
CA LEU A 150 -29.72 -14.91 16.84
C LEU A 150 -29.96 -15.17 15.34
N ASN A 151 -28.92 -15.23 14.49
CA ASN A 151 -29.01 -15.57 13.05
C ASN A 151 -27.63 -15.97 12.48
N ARG A 152 -27.46 -17.24 12.07
CA ARG A 152 -26.15 -17.83 11.67
C ARG A 152 -25.45 -17.17 10.46
N HIS A 153 -26.17 -16.37 9.66
CA HIS A 153 -25.65 -15.70 8.45
C HIS A 153 -25.93 -14.20 8.43
N GLN A 154 -26.18 -13.59 9.58
CA GLN A 154 -26.39 -12.14 9.65
C GLN A 154 -25.07 -11.43 9.36
N GLU A 155 -25.06 -10.37 8.55
CA GLU A 155 -23.86 -9.56 8.35
C GLU A 155 -23.63 -8.59 9.52
N ILE A 156 -22.36 -8.26 9.78
CA ILE A 156 -22.01 -7.14 10.67
C ILE A 156 -22.49 -5.84 10.03
N SER A 157 -23.06 -4.98 10.87
CA SER A 157 -23.46 -3.62 10.51
C SER A 157 -22.60 -2.59 11.23
N ASP A 158 -22.61 -1.36 10.75
CA ASP A 158 -21.90 -0.24 11.40
C ASP A 158 -22.35 0.00 12.85
N ALA A 159 -23.56 -0.43 13.22
CA ALA A 159 -24.03 -0.38 14.60
C ALA A 159 -23.21 -1.32 15.50
N HIS A 160 -22.87 -2.52 15.02
CA HIS A 160 -22.01 -3.46 15.74
C HIS A 160 -20.60 -2.88 15.91
N ALA A 161 -20.04 -2.28 14.86
CA ALA A 161 -18.75 -1.62 14.90
C ALA A 161 -18.68 -0.53 15.98
N LYS A 162 -19.71 0.32 16.04
CA LYS A 162 -19.85 1.37 17.06
C LYS A 162 -19.92 0.79 18.48
N ILE A 163 -20.73 -0.25 18.70
CA ILE A 163 -20.88 -0.89 20.02
C ILE A 163 -19.57 -1.56 20.47
N ALA A 164 -18.85 -2.21 19.56
CA ALA A 164 -17.58 -2.85 19.86
C ALA A 164 -16.54 -1.82 20.32
N MET A 165 -16.38 -0.73 19.57
CA MET A 165 -15.44 0.33 19.92
C MET A 165 -15.82 1.00 21.26
N GLN A 166 -17.11 1.29 21.48
CA GLN A 166 -17.62 1.80 22.76
C GLN A 166 -17.27 0.91 23.93
N SER A 167 -17.54 -0.38 23.77
CA SER A 167 -17.33 -1.36 24.82
C SER A 167 -15.85 -1.49 25.15
N LEU A 168 -14.96 -1.53 24.15
CA LEU A 168 -13.53 -1.58 24.36
C LEU A 168 -13.02 -0.37 25.16
N LEU A 169 -13.42 0.84 24.76
CA LEU A 169 -12.92 2.08 25.36
C LEU A 169 -13.50 2.32 26.77
N SER A 170 -14.71 1.82 27.03
CA SER A 170 -15.31 1.85 28.37
C SER A 170 -14.54 1.06 29.42
N LEU A 171 -13.61 0.18 29.00
CA LEU A 171 -12.70 -0.54 29.88
C LEU A 171 -11.56 0.35 30.42
N SER A 172 -11.35 1.54 29.84
CA SER A 172 -10.43 2.55 30.38
C SER A 172 -11.05 3.19 31.65
N PRO A 173 -10.28 3.39 32.75
CA PRO A 173 -10.77 4.07 33.95
C PRO A 173 -11.24 5.53 33.74
N GLU A 174 -10.93 6.11 32.58
CA GLU A 174 -11.44 7.38 32.10
C GLU A 174 -12.90 7.17 31.62
N SER A 175 -13.88 7.45 32.48
CA SER A 175 -15.29 7.18 32.19
C SER A 175 -15.80 7.90 30.94
N LEU A 176 -16.36 7.16 29.98
CA LEU A 176 -16.93 7.70 28.74
C LEU A 176 -18.46 7.82 28.86
N GLY A 177 -18.99 9.02 28.61
CA GLY A 177 -20.42 9.27 28.42
C GLY A 177 -20.85 9.15 26.94
N GLY A 178 -22.15 9.17 26.64
CA GLY A 178 -22.68 8.94 25.28
C GLY A 178 -22.27 9.97 24.21
N GLN A 179 -21.83 11.18 24.57
CA GLN A 179 -21.25 12.17 23.64
C GLN A 179 -19.85 11.79 23.13
N THR A 180 -19.15 10.92 23.86
CA THR A 180 -17.73 10.63 23.63
C THR A 180 -17.44 9.76 22.41
N ILE A 181 -18.42 9.07 21.83
CA ILE A 181 -18.18 8.22 20.63
C ILE A 181 -17.87 9.05 19.40
N ILE A 182 -18.58 10.17 19.24
CA ILE A 182 -18.33 11.11 18.15
C ILE A 182 -16.95 11.74 18.34
N GLU A 183 -16.58 12.07 19.57
CA GLU A 183 -15.27 12.64 19.91
C GLU A 183 -14.13 11.62 19.74
N ILE A 184 -14.30 10.37 20.17
CA ILE A 184 -13.32 9.29 19.97
C ILE A 184 -13.21 8.97 18.50
N LYS A 185 -14.32 8.89 17.78
CA LYS A 185 -14.30 8.74 16.33
C LYS A 185 -13.53 9.91 15.70
N ASN A 186 -13.76 11.14 16.12
CA ASN A 186 -13.02 12.30 15.60
C ASN A 186 -11.53 12.20 15.95
N LEU A 187 -11.17 11.76 17.15
CA LEU A 187 -9.78 11.57 17.58
C LEU A 187 -9.09 10.42 16.84
N LEU A 188 -9.77 9.28 16.69
CA LEU A 188 -9.30 8.13 15.93
C LEU A 188 -9.21 8.47 14.45
N PHE A 189 -10.16 9.24 13.90
CA PHE A 189 -10.14 9.67 12.50
C PHE A 189 -9.10 10.76 12.27
N LEU A 190 -8.88 11.69 13.20
CA LEU A 190 -7.78 12.65 13.12
C LEU A 190 -6.43 11.95 13.24
N THR A 191 -6.33 10.93 14.10
CA THR A 191 -5.13 10.07 14.20
C THR A 191 -4.97 9.26 12.92
N TYR A 192 -6.07 8.70 12.40
CA TYR A 192 -6.11 7.94 11.16
C TYR A 192 -5.72 8.81 9.97
N ASP A 193 -6.36 9.95 9.73
CA ASP A 193 -6.02 10.94 8.69
C ASP A 193 -4.57 11.44 8.82
N HIS A 194 -4.12 11.71 10.05
CA HIS A 194 -2.74 12.10 10.29
C HIS A 194 -1.78 11.00 9.85
N LEU A 195 -2.07 9.74 10.20
CA LEU A 195 -1.30 8.59 9.75
C LEU A 195 -1.55 8.26 8.25
N TYR A 196 -2.72 8.55 7.69
CA TYR A 196 -3.17 8.26 6.34
C TYR A 196 -2.50 9.18 5.33
N SER A 197 -2.20 10.43 5.70
CA SER A 197 -1.32 11.31 4.93
C SER A 197 0.11 10.76 4.76
N ILE A 198 0.45 9.73 5.54
CA ILE A 198 1.75 9.07 5.59
C ILE A 198 1.65 7.61 5.07
N MET A 199 0.44 7.04 4.95
CA MET A 199 0.18 5.72 4.38
C MET A 199 -0.07 5.85 2.86
N PRO A 200 0.53 5.02 2.00
CA PRO A 200 0.14 4.97 0.59
C PRO A 200 -1.30 4.46 0.44
N ASP A 201 -1.99 4.95 -0.59
CA ASP A 201 -3.42 4.72 -0.89
C ASP A 201 -3.88 3.26 -0.71
N ALA A 202 -4.81 3.04 0.22
CA ALA A 202 -5.78 1.96 0.10
C ALA A 202 -7.02 2.52 -0.63
N PRO A 203 -7.36 2.07 -1.84
CA PRO A 203 -8.62 2.46 -2.46
C PRO A 203 -9.76 1.86 -1.64
N VAL A 204 -10.57 2.72 -1.01
CA VAL A 204 -11.84 2.31 -0.42
C VAL A 204 -12.80 2.00 -1.56
N SER A 205 -12.88 0.73 -1.94
CA SER A 205 -13.89 0.26 -2.89
C SER A 205 -15.13 -0.20 -2.12
N ASP A 206 -15.99 0.76 -1.78
CA ASP A 206 -17.30 0.45 -1.21
C ASP A 206 -18.23 -0.02 -2.34
N SER A 207 -18.09 -1.28 -2.77
CA SER A 207 -19.08 -1.92 -3.64
C SER A 207 -20.10 -2.65 -2.80
N ALA A 208 -21.02 -1.89 -2.22
CA ALA A 208 -22.32 -2.41 -1.79
C ALA A 208 -23.12 -2.78 -3.05
N ASN A 209 -23.10 -4.05 -3.44
CA ASN A 209 -24.08 -4.62 -4.36
C ASN A 209 -24.78 -5.80 -3.70
N GLY A 210 -26.09 -5.65 -3.57
CA GLY A 210 -26.97 -6.52 -2.82
C GLY A 210 -27.15 -7.92 -3.40
N ASP A 211 -27.21 -8.86 -2.47
CA ASP A 211 -27.90 -10.15 -2.47
C ASP A 211 -27.80 -11.05 -3.71
N ALA A 212 -26.82 -11.95 -3.68
CA ALA A 212 -26.79 -13.21 -4.41
C ALA A 212 -26.24 -14.31 -3.48
N SER A 213 -27.13 -15.16 -2.94
CA SER A 213 -26.87 -16.27 -2.01
C SER A 213 -25.70 -16.11 -1.03
N ASN A 214 -26.00 -15.96 0.27
CA ASN A 214 -24.98 -15.82 1.32
C ASN A 214 -23.95 -16.97 1.41
N LEU A 215 -24.12 -18.10 0.71
CA LEU A 215 -23.20 -19.24 0.75
C LEU A 215 -22.18 -19.21 -0.39
N PRO A 216 -20.96 -19.76 -0.21
CA PRO A 216 -20.01 -19.91 -1.29
C PRO A 216 -20.58 -20.85 -2.38
N PRO A 217 -20.16 -20.70 -3.65
CA PRO A 217 -20.48 -21.67 -4.70
C PRO A 217 -20.17 -23.10 -4.24
N VAL A 218 -21.04 -24.04 -4.58
CA VAL A 218 -20.97 -25.43 -4.10
C VAL A 218 -19.70 -26.17 -4.54
N ASP A 219 -19.06 -25.65 -5.57
CA ASP A 219 -17.83 -26.12 -6.19
C ASP A 219 -16.61 -25.25 -5.84
N LEU A 220 -16.76 -24.24 -4.97
CA LEU A 220 -15.66 -23.38 -4.59
C LEU A 220 -14.65 -24.12 -3.72
N LEU A 221 -15.08 -24.81 -2.66
CA LEU A 221 -14.18 -25.31 -1.61
C LEU A 221 -13.99 -26.84 -1.67
N GLN A 222 -12.75 -27.29 -1.55
CA GLN A 222 -12.39 -28.67 -1.19
C GLN A 222 -11.82 -28.74 0.23
N PHE A 223 -11.74 -29.94 0.79
CA PHE A 223 -11.00 -30.19 2.02
C PHE A 223 -9.55 -29.66 1.92
N PRO A 224 -8.98 -29.17 3.05
CA PRO A 224 -7.70 -28.46 3.08
C PRO A 224 -6.48 -29.40 3.15
N PHE A 225 -6.60 -30.60 2.59
CA PHE A 225 -5.53 -31.62 2.52
C PHE A 225 -5.55 -32.27 1.12
N PRO A 226 -4.48 -32.92 0.66
CA PRO A 226 -4.37 -33.35 -0.73
C PRO A 226 -5.52 -34.24 -1.18
N VAL A 227 -5.97 -34.07 -2.42
CA VAL A 227 -6.94 -34.97 -3.06
C VAL A 227 -6.41 -36.41 -3.01
N GLY A 228 -7.26 -37.34 -2.57
CA GLY A 228 -6.93 -38.75 -2.36
C GLY A 228 -6.45 -39.09 -0.94
N GLU A 229 -5.95 -38.11 -0.17
CA GLU A 229 -5.54 -38.32 1.22
C GLU A 229 -6.74 -38.39 2.16
N SER A 230 -6.58 -39.03 3.32
CA SER A 230 -7.66 -39.21 4.31
C SER A 230 -7.28 -38.64 5.67
N TRP A 231 -8.01 -37.64 6.15
CA TRP A 231 -7.74 -36.95 7.42
C TRP A 231 -8.99 -36.97 8.32
N HIS A 232 -8.79 -36.84 9.63
CA HIS A 232 -9.86 -36.64 10.58
C HIS A 232 -10.42 -35.22 10.45
N VAL A 233 -11.74 -35.10 10.38
CA VAL A 233 -12.49 -33.84 10.29
C VAL A 233 -13.26 -33.61 11.59
N GLY A 234 -12.88 -32.57 12.34
CA GLY A 234 -13.50 -32.21 13.62
C GLY A 234 -14.87 -31.52 13.49
N GLY A 235 -15.47 -31.20 14.64
CA GLY A 235 -16.70 -30.40 14.70
C GLY A 235 -16.45 -28.91 14.44
N THR A 236 -17.49 -28.21 13.98
CA THR A 236 -17.43 -26.75 13.79
C THR A 236 -17.22 -26.01 15.11
N HIS A 237 -16.46 -24.92 15.09
CA HIS A 237 -16.18 -24.09 16.26
C HIS A 237 -15.82 -22.65 15.84
N SER A 238 -15.45 -21.80 16.81
CA SER A 238 -15.23 -20.38 16.59
C SER A 238 -16.46 -19.70 16.01
N SER A 239 -17.62 -19.88 16.68
CA SER A 239 -18.92 -19.45 16.15
C SER A 239 -19.24 -20.07 14.79
N GLU A 240 -19.03 -21.38 14.68
CA GLU A 240 -19.28 -22.20 13.48
C GLU A 240 -18.40 -21.88 12.27
N SER A 241 -17.41 -20.98 12.37
CA SER A 241 -16.61 -20.52 11.24
C SER A 241 -15.39 -21.39 10.91
N ALA A 242 -15.01 -22.30 11.81
CA ALA A 242 -13.79 -23.09 11.68
C ALA A 242 -13.97 -24.59 11.94
N ILE A 243 -13.09 -25.40 11.36
CA ILE A 243 -12.95 -26.84 11.57
C ILE A 243 -11.46 -27.19 11.70
N ASP A 244 -11.14 -28.14 12.58
CA ASP A 244 -9.80 -28.69 12.73
C ASP A 244 -9.64 -29.96 11.89
N TYR A 245 -8.51 -30.04 11.19
CA TYR A 245 -8.15 -31.18 10.34
C TYR A 245 -6.81 -31.76 10.79
N SER A 246 -6.73 -33.08 10.94
CA SER A 246 -5.50 -33.76 11.37
C SER A 246 -5.40 -35.16 10.78
N ASN A 247 -4.19 -35.60 10.44
CA ASN A 247 -3.88 -37.00 10.15
C ASN A 247 -3.25 -37.69 11.38
N GLY A 248 -3.57 -37.21 12.58
CA GLY A 248 -3.02 -37.71 13.83
C GLY A 248 -1.57 -37.22 14.09
N GLY A 249 -0.89 -37.95 14.98
CA GLY A 249 0.41 -37.56 15.52
C GLY A 249 0.30 -36.78 16.84
N GLY A 250 1.32 -36.92 17.69
CA GLY A 250 1.54 -36.08 18.87
C GLY A 250 2.68 -35.08 18.64
N TRP A 251 2.90 -34.17 19.59
CA TRP A 251 4.03 -33.24 19.51
C TRP A 251 5.36 -34.00 19.32
N GLY A 252 6.15 -33.59 18.33
CA GLY A 252 7.39 -34.23 17.91
C GLY A 252 7.24 -35.34 16.87
N SER A 253 6.03 -35.69 16.45
CA SER A 253 5.83 -36.68 15.38
C SER A 253 6.31 -36.14 14.03
N ASP A 254 6.73 -37.04 13.13
CA ASP A 254 7.05 -36.64 11.76
C ASP A 254 5.77 -36.42 10.95
N VAL A 255 5.48 -35.15 10.66
CA VAL A 255 4.33 -34.69 9.86
C VAL A 255 4.77 -34.01 8.56
N THR A 256 6.07 -34.10 8.21
CA THR A 256 6.66 -33.36 7.08
C THR A 256 6.08 -33.78 5.73
N HIS A 257 5.53 -35.00 5.64
CA HIS A 257 4.83 -35.53 4.47
C HIS A 257 3.35 -35.15 4.42
N LEU A 258 2.79 -34.56 5.49
CA LEU A 258 1.39 -34.22 5.60
C LEU A 258 1.16 -32.77 5.20
N TRP A 259 0.76 -32.58 3.96
CA TRP A 259 0.53 -31.27 3.38
C TRP A 259 -0.85 -30.72 3.74
N VAL A 260 -0.90 -29.46 4.12
CA VAL A 260 -2.10 -28.63 4.06
C VAL A 260 -2.17 -28.04 2.65
N SER A 261 -3.33 -28.15 2.02
CA SER A 261 -3.56 -27.76 0.63
C SER A 261 -4.58 -26.63 0.53
N ALA A 262 -4.41 -25.75 -0.45
CA ALA A 262 -5.37 -24.68 -0.72
C ALA A 262 -6.75 -25.25 -1.08
N SER A 263 -7.76 -24.83 -0.32
CA SER A 263 -9.15 -25.29 -0.48
C SER A 263 -9.80 -24.78 -1.78
N ALA A 264 -9.29 -23.68 -2.32
CA ALA A 264 -9.68 -23.08 -3.60
C ALA A 264 -8.54 -22.22 -4.15
N PRO A 265 -8.54 -21.86 -5.45
CA PRO A 265 -7.55 -20.94 -6.01
C PRO A 265 -7.66 -19.56 -5.37
N GLY A 266 -6.56 -18.84 -5.27
CA GLY A 266 -6.57 -17.53 -4.64
C GLY A 266 -5.19 -16.89 -4.45
N ILE A 267 -5.17 -15.75 -3.75
CA ILE A 267 -3.95 -15.02 -3.40
C ILE A 267 -3.58 -15.28 -1.95
N VAL A 268 -2.32 -15.65 -1.71
CA VAL A 268 -1.78 -15.96 -0.39
C VAL A 268 -1.48 -14.69 0.40
N ILE A 269 -1.91 -14.65 1.65
CA ILE A 269 -1.49 -13.68 2.67
C ILE A 269 -0.76 -14.43 3.79
N VAL A 270 0.52 -14.13 4.01
CA VAL A 270 1.30 -14.72 5.10
C VAL A 270 1.25 -13.79 6.30
N HIS A 271 0.47 -14.17 7.32
CA HIS A 271 0.33 -13.36 8.53
C HIS A 271 1.47 -13.58 9.52
N SER A 272 2.00 -14.80 9.59
CA SER A 272 3.15 -15.18 10.40
C SER A 272 3.68 -16.55 9.97
N SER A 273 4.75 -17.04 10.61
CA SER A 273 5.25 -18.39 10.35
C SER A 273 4.23 -19.52 10.59
N CYS A 274 3.18 -19.28 11.39
CA CYS A 274 2.17 -20.29 11.72
C CYS A 274 0.74 -19.94 11.31
N SER A 275 0.56 -18.92 10.47
CA SER A 275 -0.75 -18.47 9.99
C SER A 275 -0.66 -17.95 8.55
N VAL A 276 -1.45 -18.55 7.66
CA VAL A 276 -1.55 -18.18 6.25
C VAL A 276 -3.02 -18.11 5.85
N GLU A 277 -3.40 -17.15 5.01
CA GLU A 277 -4.74 -17.00 4.47
C GLU A 277 -4.71 -17.03 2.95
N VAL A 278 -5.72 -17.61 2.31
CA VAL A 278 -5.87 -17.61 0.85
C VAL A 278 -7.15 -16.87 0.50
N ILE A 279 -7.02 -15.71 -0.14
CA ILE A 279 -8.14 -14.89 -0.61
C ILE A 279 -8.64 -15.46 -1.94
N HIS A 280 -9.89 -15.88 -1.95
CA HIS A 280 -10.61 -16.42 -3.09
C HIS A 280 -11.53 -15.35 -3.71
N GLU A 281 -12.04 -15.67 -4.88
CA GLU A 281 -12.98 -14.80 -5.58
C GLU A 281 -14.35 -14.76 -4.92
N GLY A 282 -15.13 -13.75 -5.31
CA GLY A 282 -16.44 -13.52 -4.72
C GLY A 282 -16.36 -13.12 -3.25
N GLY A 283 -15.22 -12.59 -2.79
CA GLY A 283 -15.04 -12.11 -1.43
C GLY A 283 -14.99 -13.22 -0.39
N TRP A 284 -14.49 -14.41 -0.75
CA TRP A 284 -14.30 -15.52 0.19
C TRP A 284 -12.82 -15.67 0.54
N SER A 285 -12.50 -16.20 1.71
CA SER A 285 -11.13 -16.63 2.01
C SER A 285 -11.11 -17.81 2.98
N THR A 286 -10.03 -18.59 2.93
CA THR A 286 -9.75 -19.64 3.91
C THR A 286 -8.45 -19.30 4.65
N SER A 287 -8.52 -19.23 5.97
CA SER A 287 -7.36 -19.00 6.85
C SER A 287 -6.93 -20.33 7.47
N TYR A 288 -5.63 -20.62 7.45
CA TYR A 288 -5.01 -21.85 7.93
C TYR A 288 -4.05 -21.53 9.07
N TYR A 289 -4.36 -22.05 10.25
CA TYR A 289 -3.62 -21.80 11.49
C TYR A 289 -3.03 -23.10 12.06
N HIS A 290 -2.09 -22.96 13.00
CA HIS A 290 -1.24 -24.03 13.52
C HIS A 290 -0.38 -24.70 12.44
N VAL A 291 0.05 -23.92 11.45
CA VAL A 291 0.87 -24.40 10.33
C VAL A 291 2.36 -24.17 10.55
N ASP A 292 3.17 -24.82 9.70
CA ASP A 292 4.62 -24.69 9.59
C ASP A 292 5.02 -24.86 8.12
N ASN A 293 6.27 -24.52 7.77
CA ASN A 293 6.83 -24.75 6.44
C ASN A 293 5.95 -24.20 5.32
N ILE A 294 5.46 -22.96 5.50
CA ILE A 294 4.67 -22.24 4.50
C ILE A 294 5.47 -22.17 3.20
N LYS A 295 4.88 -22.63 2.11
CA LYS A 295 5.56 -22.83 0.81
C LYS A 295 5.54 -21.61 -0.09
N ASN A 296 4.50 -20.79 0.05
CA ASN A 296 4.24 -19.68 -0.83
C ASN A 296 4.70 -18.36 -0.20
N GLN A 297 5.08 -17.43 -1.05
CA GLN A 297 5.38 -16.06 -0.64
C GLN A 297 4.09 -15.27 -0.42
N ASN A 298 4.19 -14.20 0.36
CA ASN A 298 3.09 -13.26 0.50
C ASN A 298 2.71 -12.69 -0.89
N HIS A 299 1.41 -12.60 -1.16
CA HIS A 299 0.80 -12.18 -2.42
C HIS A 299 0.99 -13.13 -3.61
N GLU A 300 1.50 -14.34 -3.40
CA GLU A 300 1.59 -15.36 -4.46
C GLU A 300 0.21 -15.95 -4.79
N ARG A 301 -0.06 -16.23 -6.07
CA ARG A 301 -1.26 -16.97 -6.48
C ARG A 301 -1.04 -18.47 -6.27
N VAL A 302 -2.03 -19.12 -5.66
CA VAL A 302 -2.08 -20.58 -5.52
C VAL A 302 -3.29 -21.15 -6.24
N GLU A 303 -3.13 -22.35 -6.77
CA GLU A 303 -4.22 -23.13 -7.34
C GLU A 303 -4.84 -24.07 -6.31
N ARG A 304 -6.07 -24.51 -6.60
CA ARG A 304 -6.75 -25.51 -5.77
C ARG A 304 -5.86 -26.73 -5.59
N ASN A 305 -5.86 -27.32 -4.39
CA ASN A 305 -5.08 -28.50 -4.05
C ASN A 305 -3.55 -28.31 -4.08
N GLN A 306 -3.05 -27.11 -4.36
CA GLN A 306 -1.63 -26.80 -4.21
C GLN A 306 -1.24 -26.88 -2.72
N ALA A 307 -0.12 -27.53 -2.43
CA ALA A 307 0.42 -27.58 -1.08
C ALA A 307 0.88 -26.18 -0.64
N ILE A 308 0.34 -25.70 0.49
CA ILE A 308 0.62 -24.35 1.01
C ILE A 308 1.43 -24.37 2.31
N ALA A 309 1.33 -25.44 3.11
CA ALA A 309 2.05 -25.60 4.37
C ALA A 309 2.04 -27.06 4.84
N ASN A 310 2.72 -27.36 5.95
CA ASN A 310 2.41 -28.51 6.81
C ASN A 310 1.65 -28.01 8.04
N TYR A 311 0.92 -28.87 8.75
CA TYR A 311 0.55 -28.50 10.13
C TYR A 311 1.75 -28.69 11.06
N ALA A 312 1.92 -27.81 12.05
CA ALA A 312 3.08 -27.81 12.92
C ALA A 312 3.11 -29.04 13.83
N ASN A 313 4.27 -29.69 13.94
CA ASN A 313 4.45 -30.84 14.85
C ASN A 313 4.99 -30.46 16.23
N ASN A 314 5.24 -29.19 16.52
CA ASN A 314 5.70 -28.75 17.83
C ASN A 314 4.85 -27.57 18.30
N SER A 315 4.63 -27.50 19.61
CA SER A 315 3.70 -26.54 20.21
C SER A 315 4.18 -25.09 20.07
N ALA A 316 5.49 -24.85 20.10
CA ALA A 316 6.06 -23.50 19.94
C ALA A 316 5.76 -22.92 18.56
N GLN A 317 5.93 -23.72 17.50
CA GLN A 317 5.60 -23.30 16.14
C GLN A 317 4.08 -23.22 15.94
N ALA A 318 3.33 -24.23 16.39
CA ALA A 318 1.87 -24.23 16.28
C ALA A 318 1.24 -22.97 16.92
N LEU A 319 1.85 -22.47 18.00
CA LEU A 319 1.38 -21.33 18.79
C LEU A 319 2.35 -20.15 18.71
N CYS A 320 2.93 -19.91 17.52
CA CYS A 320 3.99 -18.91 17.32
C CYS A 320 3.65 -17.50 17.84
N GLN A 321 2.36 -17.15 17.93
CA GLN A 321 1.87 -15.94 18.59
C GLN A 321 0.63 -16.22 19.47
N GLY A 322 0.64 -17.33 20.22
CA GLY A 322 -0.36 -17.61 21.25
C GLY A 322 -1.48 -18.58 20.84
N GLY A 323 -2.58 -18.58 21.58
CA GLY A 323 -3.64 -19.60 21.49
C GLY A 323 -3.35 -20.90 22.26
N TRP A 324 -4.14 -21.94 21.97
CA TRP A 324 -4.03 -23.25 22.60
C TRP A 324 -4.24 -24.36 21.57
N SER A 325 -3.48 -25.45 21.70
CA SER A 325 -3.65 -26.65 20.89
C SER A 325 -3.33 -27.88 21.73
N GLY A 326 -4.17 -28.92 21.60
CA GLY A 326 -3.96 -30.22 22.25
C GLY A 326 -2.96 -31.12 21.51
N GLY A 327 -2.67 -30.83 20.25
CA GLY A 327 -1.81 -31.66 19.39
C GLY A 327 -1.75 -31.15 17.94
N PRO A 328 -0.89 -31.74 17.10
CA PRO A 328 -0.75 -31.37 15.70
C PRO A 328 -2.05 -31.47 14.89
N HIS A 329 -2.51 -30.34 14.35
CA HIS A 329 -3.65 -30.19 13.44
C HIS A 329 -3.52 -28.87 12.68
N THR A 330 -4.29 -28.70 11.61
CA THR A 330 -4.53 -27.37 11.03
C THR A 330 -5.93 -26.90 11.38
N HIS A 331 -6.02 -25.67 11.89
CA HIS A 331 -7.28 -25.00 12.17
C HIS A 331 -7.64 -24.14 10.97
N VAL A 332 -8.78 -24.43 10.31
CA VAL A 332 -9.17 -23.74 9.07
C VAL A 332 -10.45 -22.95 9.28
N THR A 333 -10.37 -21.63 9.07
CA THR A 333 -11.50 -20.69 9.21
C THR A 333 -11.98 -20.22 7.83
N LEU A 334 -13.29 -20.22 7.60
CA LEU A 334 -13.91 -19.58 6.43
C LEU A 334 -14.26 -18.13 6.75
N LYS A 335 -13.96 -17.21 5.83
CA LYS A 335 -14.33 -15.80 5.94
C LYS A 335 -14.98 -15.28 4.67
N LYS A 336 -15.79 -14.23 4.83
CA LYS A 336 -16.42 -13.43 3.79
C LYS A 336 -16.03 -11.96 3.98
N ASN A 337 -15.39 -11.34 3.00
CA ASN A 337 -14.94 -9.94 3.04
C ASN A 337 -14.15 -9.63 4.33
N GLY A 338 -13.24 -10.54 4.70
CA GLY A 338 -12.45 -10.45 5.93
C GLY A 338 -13.17 -10.88 7.21
N SER A 339 -14.50 -11.01 7.21
CA SER A 339 -15.28 -11.41 8.40
C SER A 339 -15.45 -12.93 8.51
N PRO A 340 -15.27 -13.56 9.69
CA PRO A 340 -15.58 -14.98 9.89
C PRO A 340 -17.02 -15.31 9.47
N PHE A 341 -17.20 -16.44 8.79
CA PHE A 341 -18.47 -16.84 8.20
C PHE A 341 -18.86 -18.24 8.66
N SER A 342 -20.11 -18.44 9.11
CA SER A 342 -20.60 -19.74 9.56
C SER A 342 -20.53 -20.79 8.45
N LEU A 343 -19.94 -21.95 8.75
CA LEU A 343 -19.87 -23.10 7.86
C LEU A 343 -21.23 -23.80 7.70
N ASN A 344 -22.26 -23.43 8.46
CA ASN A 344 -23.57 -24.06 8.34
C ASN A 344 -24.16 -23.85 6.94
N GLY A 345 -24.40 -24.95 6.23
CA GLY A 345 -24.91 -24.98 4.85
C GLY A 345 -23.83 -24.87 3.77
N VAL A 346 -22.58 -24.58 4.13
CA VAL A 346 -21.45 -24.51 3.18
C VAL A 346 -21.14 -25.89 2.62
N THR A 347 -20.81 -25.96 1.33
CA THR A 347 -20.37 -27.21 0.68
C THR A 347 -18.85 -27.26 0.60
N LEU A 348 -18.25 -28.37 1.07
CA LEU A 348 -16.82 -28.64 1.12
C LEU A 348 -16.55 -30.01 0.48
N SER A 349 -15.84 -30.08 -0.64
CA SER A 349 -15.63 -31.33 -1.40
C SER A 349 -16.94 -32.08 -1.75
N GLY A 350 -17.99 -31.31 -2.03
CA GLY A 350 -19.35 -31.84 -2.27
C GLY A 350 -20.08 -32.33 -1.01
N TYR A 351 -19.54 -32.12 0.19
CA TYR A 351 -20.21 -32.36 1.46
C TYR A 351 -20.81 -31.06 1.99
N LYS A 352 -22.11 -31.01 2.15
CA LYS A 352 -22.79 -29.91 2.84
C LYS A 352 -22.60 -30.04 4.35
N ILE A 353 -22.09 -29.01 4.98
CA ILE A 353 -21.84 -28.97 6.42
C ILE A 353 -23.12 -28.58 7.15
N HIS A 354 -23.46 -29.30 8.22
CA HIS A 354 -24.48 -28.91 9.20
C HIS A 354 -23.77 -28.67 10.53
N ALA A 355 -23.76 -27.43 10.99
CA ALA A 355 -23.00 -27.01 12.17
C ALA A 355 -23.65 -27.52 13.47
N GLY A 356 -22.82 -27.82 14.46
CA GLY A 356 -23.27 -28.29 15.77
C GLY A 356 -23.92 -27.21 16.63
N ASN A 357 -24.33 -27.57 17.85
CA ASN A 357 -25.00 -26.63 18.76
C ASN A 357 -24.04 -25.88 19.69
N SER A 358 -22.77 -26.25 19.69
CA SER A 358 -21.70 -25.61 20.47
C SER A 358 -20.36 -25.80 19.77
N ASP A 359 -19.36 -25.01 20.16
CA ASP A 359 -17.99 -25.19 19.68
C ASP A 359 -17.51 -26.64 19.89
N TYR A 360 -16.95 -27.22 18.85
CA TYR A 360 -16.41 -28.59 18.78
C TYR A 360 -17.46 -29.70 18.98
N ASP A 361 -18.76 -29.41 18.84
CA ASP A 361 -19.81 -30.42 18.91
C ASP A 361 -19.64 -31.44 17.77
N THR A 362 -19.33 -32.69 18.15
CA THR A 362 -19.17 -33.84 17.25
C THR A 362 -20.33 -34.83 17.38
N ASN A 363 -21.36 -34.52 18.18
CA ASN A 363 -22.53 -35.36 18.29
C ASN A 363 -23.25 -35.39 16.94
N CYS A 364 -23.28 -36.58 16.34
CA CYS A 364 -23.81 -36.74 14.99
C CYS A 364 -25.27 -36.31 14.84
N ASN A 365 -26.05 -36.22 15.92
CA ASN A 365 -27.41 -35.69 15.86
C ASN A 365 -27.47 -34.17 15.60
N ASN A 366 -26.42 -33.44 15.95
CA ASN A 366 -26.34 -31.99 15.86
C ASN A 366 -25.40 -31.54 14.72
N TYR A 367 -24.23 -32.17 14.61
CA TYR A 367 -23.22 -31.88 13.59
C TYR A 367 -23.08 -33.06 12.61
N TRP A 368 -23.14 -32.78 11.31
CA TRP A 368 -22.81 -33.78 10.29
C TRP A 368 -22.42 -33.15 8.96
N LEU A 369 -21.71 -33.94 8.15
CA LEU A 369 -21.51 -33.70 6.73
C LEU A 369 -22.56 -34.47 5.93
N GLU A 370 -23.18 -33.84 4.95
CA GLU A 370 -24.20 -34.45 4.09
C GLU A 370 -23.71 -34.51 2.64
N LYS A 371 -23.78 -35.69 2.02
CA LYS A 371 -23.49 -35.86 0.59
C LYS A 371 -24.43 -36.91 0.02
N ASN A 372 -25.05 -36.63 -1.13
CA ASN A 372 -26.04 -37.52 -1.77
C ASN A 372 -27.17 -37.95 -0.81
N SER A 373 -27.65 -37.02 0.02
CA SER A 373 -28.65 -37.26 1.08
C SER A 373 -28.24 -38.28 2.14
N GLN A 374 -26.96 -38.66 2.19
CA GLN A 374 -26.38 -39.48 3.25
C GLN A 374 -25.70 -38.60 4.28
N LYS A 375 -25.85 -39.00 5.54
CA LYS A 375 -25.33 -38.32 6.72
C LYS A 375 -24.02 -38.97 7.18
N PHE A 376 -22.98 -38.15 7.35
CA PHE A 376 -21.66 -38.55 7.80
C PHE A 376 -21.26 -37.78 9.06
N CYS A 377 -20.94 -38.52 10.12
CA CYS A 377 -20.50 -37.93 11.39
C CYS A 377 -19.04 -37.45 11.32
N SER A 378 -18.58 -36.70 12.33
CA SER A 378 -17.15 -36.42 12.51
C SER A 378 -16.37 -37.73 12.51
N ALA A 379 -15.41 -37.86 11.58
CA ALA A 379 -14.70 -39.09 11.28
C ALA A 379 -13.50 -38.81 10.36
N TRP A 380 -12.90 -39.87 9.83
CA TRP A 380 -11.91 -39.80 8.76
C TRP A 380 -12.59 -39.66 7.39
N PHE A 381 -12.18 -38.66 6.62
CA PHE A 381 -12.69 -38.39 5.27
C PHE A 381 -11.54 -38.40 4.28
N THR A 382 -11.69 -39.16 3.20
CA THR A 382 -10.84 -39.03 2.00
C THR A 382 -11.24 -37.75 1.28
N ASN A 383 -10.28 -36.91 0.85
CA ASN A 383 -10.59 -35.75 0.03
C ASN A 383 -10.88 -36.17 -1.42
N PRO A 384 -12.13 -36.09 -1.91
CA PRO A 384 -12.44 -36.41 -3.30
C PRO A 384 -12.17 -35.24 -4.25
N GLY A 385 -11.66 -34.11 -3.75
CA GLY A 385 -11.70 -32.83 -4.43
C GLY A 385 -13.12 -32.29 -4.53
N VAL A 386 -13.34 -31.33 -5.41
CA VAL A 386 -14.68 -30.93 -5.83
C VAL A 386 -15.12 -31.89 -6.95
N GLY A 387 -16.36 -32.41 -6.85
CA GLY A 387 -16.83 -33.57 -7.62
C GLY A 387 -16.61 -33.53 -9.13
N SER A 388 -16.45 -34.73 -9.70
CA SER A 388 -16.26 -35.08 -11.10
C SER A 388 -17.16 -34.33 -12.09
N VAL A 389 -16.64 -33.24 -12.63
CA VAL A 389 -16.71 -33.00 -14.07
C VAL A 389 -15.32 -33.35 -14.54
N GLU A 390 -15.17 -34.15 -15.61
CA GLU A 390 -13.93 -34.02 -16.40
C GLU A 390 -13.66 -32.52 -16.53
N PRO A 391 -12.43 -32.02 -16.30
CA PRO A 391 -12.15 -30.61 -16.53
C PRO A 391 -12.75 -30.29 -17.89
N ILE A 392 -13.77 -29.42 -17.94
CA ILE A 392 -14.41 -29.07 -19.20
C ILE A 392 -13.26 -28.67 -20.09
N GLU A 393 -13.02 -29.45 -21.15
CA GLU A 393 -11.83 -29.28 -21.96
C GLU A 393 -11.78 -27.81 -22.38
N VAL A 394 -10.79 -27.09 -21.85
CA VAL A 394 -10.70 -25.66 -22.06
C VAL A 394 -10.05 -25.47 -23.40
N VAL A 395 -10.86 -25.13 -24.39
CA VAL A 395 -10.36 -24.95 -25.76
C VAL A 395 -9.88 -23.50 -25.91
N PRO A 396 -8.57 -23.25 -26.08
CA PRO A 396 -8.08 -21.90 -26.32
C PRO A 396 -8.49 -21.43 -27.71
N LEU A 397 -8.87 -20.16 -27.79
CA LEU A 397 -9.26 -19.47 -29.00
C LEU A 397 -8.26 -18.36 -29.34
N ILE A 398 -8.15 -18.08 -30.63
CA ILE A 398 -7.38 -16.96 -31.18
C ILE A 398 -8.31 -15.89 -31.76
N ASN A 399 -7.77 -14.68 -31.98
CA ASN A 399 -8.53 -13.59 -32.56
C ASN A 399 -9.12 -13.96 -33.94
N ASN A 400 -10.34 -13.51 -34.21
CA ASN A 400 -11.11 -13.74 -35.44
C ASN A 400 -11.38 -15.24 -35.76
N GLN A 401 -11.29 -16.12 -34.78
CA GLN A 401 -11.55 -17.55 -34.96
C GLN A 401 -13.04 -17.86 -35.12
N ILE A 402 -13.34 -18.79 -36.03
CA ILE A 402 -14.69 -19.35 -36.22
C ILE A 402 -14.63 -20.86 -35.95
N LEU A 403 -15.46 -21.34 -35.03
CA LEU A 403 -15.72 -22.77 -34.81
C LEU A 403 -17.05 -23.16 -35.43
N ASN A 404 -17.08 -24.31 -36.09
CA ASN A 404 -18.26 -24.81 -36.80
C ASN A 404 -18.69 -26.17 -36.25
N ASN A 405 -19.97 -26.50 -36.46
CA ASN A 405 -20.55 -27.80 -36.15
C ASN A 405 -20.43 -28.20 -34.67
N LEU A 406 -20.59 -27.25 -33.76
CA LEU A 406 -20.61 -27.49 -32.32
C LEU A 406 -21.89 -28.24 -31.94
N THR A 407 -21.74 -29.23 -31.06
CA THR A 407 -22.82 -30.07 -30.55
C THR A 407 -22.65 -30.35 -29.07
N ALA A 408 -23.73 -30.34 -28.30
CA ALA A 408 -23.72 -30.79 -26.90
C ALA A 408 -25.09 -31.34 -26.48
N ASN A 409 -25.10 -32.27 -25.53
CA ASN A 409 -26.34 -32.76 -24.94
C ASN A 409 -26.94 -31.75 -23.96
N LYS A 410 -28.21 -31.91 -23.60
CA LYS A 410 -28.86 -31.07 -22.60
C LYS A 410 -28.06 -31.08 -21.29
N SER A 411 -27.87 -29.90 -20.70
CA SER A 411 -27.10 -29.67 -19.47
C SER A 411 -25.60 -29.91 -19.58
N GLU A 412 -25.05 -30.18 -20.78
CA GLU A 412 -23.61 -30.12 -21.00
C GLU A 412 -23.13 -28.68 -21.22
N SER A 413 -21.90 -28.44 -20.82
CA SER A 413 -21.19 -27.18 -21.01
C SER A 413 -19.97 -27.37 -21.90
N ARG A 414 -19.62 -26.33 -22.65
CA ARG A 414 -18.33 -26.20 -23.34
C ARG A 414 -17.67 -24.91 -22.89
N LEU A 415 -16.39 -24.97 -22.55
CA LEU A 415 -15.62 -23.85 -22.02
C LEU A 415 -14.48 -23.53 -22.98
N PHE A 416 -14.37 -22.26 -23.31
CA PHE A 416 -13.31 -21.74 -24.16
C PHE A 416 -12.57 -20.63 -23.42
N THR A 417 -11.34 -20.36 -23.82
CA THR A 417 -10.56 -19.22 -23.33
C THR A 417 -9.99 -18.39 -24.46
N VAL A 418 -9.82 -17.09 -24.22
CA VAL A 418 -9.01 -16.21 -25.07
C VAL A 418 -8.18 -15.31 -24.17
N THR A 419 -6.91 -15.10 -24.49
CA THR A 419 -6.06 -14.16 -23.77
C THR A 419 -6.00 -12.85 -24.54
N LEU A 420 -6.56 -11.79 -23.95
CA LEU A 420 -6.55 -10.47 -24.56
C LEU A 420 -5.24 -9.74 -24.26
N PRO A 421 -4.61 -9.10 -25.26
CA PRO A 421 -3.47 -8.21 -25.02
C PRO A 421 -3.89 -6.93 -24.27
N GLU A 422 -2.92 -6.22 -23.72
CA GLU A 422 -3.14 -4.87 -23.21
C GLU A 422 -3.74 -3.97 -24.31
N ASN A 423 -4.77 -3.19 -23.96
CA ASN A 423 -5.47 -2.26 -24.85
C ASN A 423 -6.37 -2.87 -25.95
N ALA A 424 -6.73 -4.16 -25.84
CA ALA A 424 -7.79 -4.75 -26.66
C ALA A 424 -9.12 -3.98 -26.51
N SER A 425 -9.90 -3.88 -27.59
CA SER A 425 -11.23 -3.27 -27.60
C SER A 425 -12.22 -4.15 -28.37
N ASN A 426 -13.52 -3.99 -28.08
CA ASN A 426 -14.60 -4.70 -28.77
C ASN A 426 -14.44 -6.22 -28.81
N LEU A 427 -14.27 -6.87 -27.65
CA LEU A 427 -14.36 -8.33 -27.56
C LEU A 427 -15.79 -8.77 -27.87
N SER A 428 -15.97 -9.45 -29.01
CA SER A 428 -17.25 -9.94 -29.50
C SER A 428 -17.22 -11.46 -29.65
N VAL A 429 -18.27 -12.10 -29.13
CA VAL A 429 -18.55 -13.52 -29.32
C VAL A 429 -19.98 -13.66 -29.82
N LYS A 430 -20.16 -14.37 -30.94
CA LYS A 430 -21.46 -14.59 -31.58
C LYS A 430 -21.69 -16.07 -31.85
N LEU A 431 -22.88 -16.55 -31.52
CA LEU A 431 -23.36 -17.89 -31.86
C LEU A 431 -24.42 -17.78 -32.97
N ALA A 432 -24.36 -18.70 -33.94
CA ALA A 432 -25.33 -18.73 -35.04
C ALA A 432 -25.51 -20.15 -35.61
N GLY A 433 -26.67 -20.36 -36.25
CA GLY A 433 -26.99 -21.60 -36.97
C GLY A 433 -27.40 -22.77 -36.07
N GLY A 434 -27.49 -23.95 -36.67
CA GLY A 434 -27.84 -25.20 -35.97
C GLY A 434 -29.29 -25.30 -35.49
N SER A 435 -29.55 -26.36 -34.72
CA SER A 435 -30.80 -26.62 -33.99
C SER A 435 -30.52 -26.71 -32.48
N GLY A 436 -31.51 -26.48 -31.62
CA GLY A 436 -31.36 -26.56 -30.17
C GLY A 436 -31.54 -25.21 -29.48
N ASP A 437 -30.96 -25.10 -28.28
CA ASP A 437 -31.07 -23.95 -27.39
C ASP A 437 -29.79 -23.87 -26.54
N VAL A 438 -28.93 -22.88 -26.80
CA VAL A 438 -27.62 -22.73 -26.17
C VAL A 438 -27.44 -21.31 -25.67
N ASP A 439 -27.10 -21.19 -24.39
CA ASP A 439 -26.88 -19.92 -23.72
C ASP A 439 -25.38 -19.58 -23.70
N LEU A 440 -25.06 -18.30 -23.81
CA LEU A 440 -23.71 -17.78 -23.87
C LEU A 440 -23.39 -16.92 -22.64
N TYR A 441 -22.25 -17.20 -21.99
CA TYR A 441 -21.74 -16.41 -20.86
C TYR A 441 -20.25 -16.13 -21.03
N LEU A 442 -19.84 -14.88 -20.81
CA LEU A 442 -18.43 -14.44 -20.86
C LEU A 442 -18.02 -13.86 -19.51
N ARG A 443 -16.79 -14.10 -19.09
CA ARG A 443 -16.21 -13.48 -17.88
C ARG A 443 -14.69 -13.39 -17.93
N LYS A 444 -14.12 -12.33 -17.36
CA LYS A 444 -12.68 -12.11 -17.20
C LYS A 444 -12.11 -12.91 -16.04
N ALA A 445 -10.92 -13.47 -16.21
CA ALA A 445 -10.08 -14.23 -15.26
C ALA A 445 -10.69 -15.52 -14.67
N VAL A 446 -11.99 -15.73 -14.80
CA VAL A 446 -12.75 -16.81 -14.13
C VAL A 446 -13.75 -17.43 -15.09
N GLN A 447 -13.97 -18.73 -14.97
CA GLN A 447 -15.09 -19.41 -15.63
C GLN A 447 -16.43 -18.77 -15.22
N PRO A 448 -17.27 -18.36 -16.19
CA PRO A 448 -18.61 -17.85 -15.88
C PRO A 448 -19.57 -18.95 -15.43
N THR A 449 -20.64 -18.55 -14.75
CA THR A 449 -21.80 -19.40 -14.40
C THR A 449 -23.10 -18.69 -14.78
N GLU A 450 -24.25 -19.37 -14.71
CA GLU A 450 -25.57 -18.75 -14.94
C GLU A 450 -25.85 -17.52 -14.07
N LYS A 451 -25.16 -17.38 -12.93
CA LYS A 451 -25.32 -16.28 -11.98
C LYS A 451 -24.11 -15.33 -11.94
N LEU A 452 -23.00 -15.69 -12.58
CA LEU A 452 -21.73 -14.95 -12.51
C LEU A 452 -21.13 -14.79 -13.91
N TYR A 453 -21.33 -13.63 -14.51
CA TYR A 453 -20.89 -13.31 -15.86
C TYR A 453 -20.65 -11.80 -16.00
N ASP A 454 -19.81 -11.42 -16.95
CA ASP A 454 -19.59 -10.02 -17.34
C ASP A 454 -20.46 -9.68 -18.56
N CYS A 455 -20.72 -10.67 -19.42
CA CYS A 455 -21.76 -10.60 -20.43
C CYS A 455 -22.50 -11.93 -20.53
N ARG A 456 -23.82 -11.87 -20.75
CA ARG A 456 -24.65 -13.03 -21.06
C ARG A 456 -25.56 -12.76 -22.24
N SER A 457 -25.94 -13.82 -22.93
CA SER A 457 -26.99 -13.82 -23.96
C SER A 457 -27.69 -15.17 -23.90
N TYR A 458 -29.02 -15.14 -23.71
CA TYR A 458 -29.88 -16.32 -23.63
C TYR A 458 -31.23 -15.99 -24.26
N ASN A 459 -31.60 -16.70 -25.31
CA ASN A 459 -32.89 -16.67 -25.94
C ASN A 459 -33.34 -18.09 -26.27
N ASP A 460 -34.59 -18.27 -26.68
CA ASP A 460 -35.14 -19.62 -26.91
C ASP A 460 -34.56 -20.32 -28.18
N LYS A 461 -33.41 -19.87 -28.71
CA LYS A 461 -32.72 -20.35 -29.92
C LYS A 461 -31.19 -20.22 -29.75
N ASN A 462 -30.43 -20.70 -30.73
CA ASN A 462 -28.96 -20.68 -30.69
C ASN A 462 -28.29 -19.34 -31.05
N ALA A 463 -29.06 -18.30 -31.38
CA ALA A 463 -28.52 -17.07 -31.94
C ALA A 463 -28.18 -16.08 -30.82
N GLU A 464 -27.00 -16.23 -30.22
CA GLU A 464 -26.56 -15.45 -29.06
C GLU A 464 -25.43 -14.47 -29.42
N SER A 465 -25.33 -13.36 -28.70
CA SER A 465 -24.24 -12.41 -28.90
C SER A 465 -23.84 -11.69 -27.63
N CYS A 466 -22.53 -11.64 -27.38
CA CYS A 466 -21.92 -10.83 -26.34
C CYS A 466 -20.90 -9.87 -26.94
N LEU A 467 -20.92 -8.62 -26.46
CA LEU A 467 -19.96 -7.57 -26.82
C LEU A 467 -19.49 -6.87 -25.55
N ILE A 468 -18.16 -6.85 -25.33
CA ILE A 468 -17.50 -6.04 -24.33
C ILE A 468 -16.69 -4.97 -25.07
N GLU A 469 -17.13 -3.71 -25.01
CA GLU A 469 -16.52 -2.61 -25.77
C GLU A 469 -15.11 -2.27 -25.26
N MET A 470 -14.91 -2.29 -23.94
CA MET A 470 -13.64 -2.01 -23.27
C MET A 470 -13.23 -3.18 -22.37
N PRO A 471 -12.78 -4.32 -22.93
CA PRO A 471 -12.39 -5.47 -22.15
C PRO A 471 -11.06 -5.21 -21.42
N ILE A 472 -10.98 -5.68 -20.18
CA ILE A 472 -9.71 -5.71 -19.43
C ILE A 472 -8.79 -6.75 -20.08
N SER A 473 -7.49 -6.47 -20.16
CA SER A 473 -6.50 -7.42 -20.67
C SER A 473 -6.38 -8.68 -19.80
N GLY A 474 -5.81 -9.73 -20.38
CA GLY A 474 -5.67 -11.04 -19.75
C GLY A 474 -6.73 -12.04 -20.20
N THR A 475 -6.82 -13.17 -19.50
CA THR A 475 -7.65 -14.31 -19.92
C THR A 475 -9.13 -14.05 -19.70
N TRP A 476 -9.93 -14.26 -20.74
CA TRP A 476 -11.39 -14.31 -20.71
C TRP A 476 -11.86 -15.74 -20.94
N TYR A 477 -12.91 -16.13 -20.22
CA TYR A 477 -13.58 -17.42 -20.34
C TYR A 477 -14.92 -17.24 -21.02
N ILE A 478 -15.24 -18.16 -21.93
CA ILE A 478 -16.49 -18.21 -22.67
C ILE A 478 -17.15 -19.55 -22.39
N LEU A 479 -18.31 -19.54 -21.74
CA LEU A 479 -19.13 -20.71 -21.46
C LEU A 479 -20.30 -20.75 -22.44
N MET A 480 -20.42 -21.87 -23.14
CA MET A 480 -21.64 -22.25 -23.86
C MET A 480 -22.37 -23.32 -23.06
N GLN A 481 -23.61 -23.04 -22.67
CA GLN A 481 -24.42 -23.95 -21.86
C GLN A 481 -25.64 -24.45 -22.61
N ALA A 482 -25.78 -25.77 -22.74
CA ALA A 482 -26.88 -26.37 -23.47
C ALA A 482 -28.18 -26.40 -22.65
N TYR A 483 -29.02 -25.37 -22.76
CA TYR A 483 -30.36 -25.36 -22.17
C TYR A 483 -31.23 -26.50 -22.74
N LYS A 484 -31.10 -26.75 -24.06
CA LYS A 484 -31.50 -27.98 -24.74
C LYS A 484 -30.32 -28.54 -25.52
N ALA A 485 -30.36 -29.82 -25.85
CA ALA A 485 -29.37 -30.40 -26.74
C ALA A 485 -29.31 -29.60 -28.05
N TYR A 486 -28.11 -29.21 -28.47
CA TYR A 486 -27.88 -28.44 -29.68
C TYR A 486 -26.96 -29.17 -30.64
N SER A 487 -27.12 -28.90 -31.93
CA SER A 487 -26.30 -29.48 -32.98
C SER A 487 -26.14 -28.53 -34.16
N GLY A 488 -24.93 -28.49 -34.74
CA GLY A 488 -24.62 -27.67 -35.90
C GLY A 488 -24.43 -26.18 -35.61
N VAL A 489 -24.17 -25.80 -34.35
CA VAL A 489 -23.98 -24.39 -33.96
C VAL A 489 -22.59 -23.92 -34.39
N SER A 490 -22.48 -22.66 -34.82
CA SER A 490 -21.22 -21.99 -35.11
C SER A 490 -20.96 -20.89 -34.09
N MET A 491 -19.69 -20.70 -33.71
CA MET A 491 -19.24 -19.63 -32.82
C MET A 491 -18.18 -18.80 -33.53
N GLN A 492 -18.31 -17.48 -33.50
CA GLN A 492 -17.31 -16.53 -33.96
C GLN A 492 -16.80 -15.71 -32.78
N LEU A 493 -15.48 -15.69 -32.57
CA LEU A 493 -14.81 -14.82 -31.60
C LEU A 493 -13.93 -13.80 -32.34
N SER A 494 -14.02 -12.52 -31.96
CA SER A 494 -13.19 -11.45 -32.52
C SER A 494 -12.97 -10.34 -31.49
N TYR A 495 -11.81 -9.72 -31.49
CA TYR A 495 -11.53 -8.47 -30.77
C TYR A 495 -10.61 -7.57 -31.61
N ILE A 496 -10.65 -6.27 -31.35
CA ILE A 496 -9.77 -5.31 -32.00
C ILE A 496 -8.53 -5.15 -31.13
N GLU A 497 -7.40 -5.63 -31.63
CA GLU A 497 -6.08 -5.30 -31.10
C GLU A 497 -5.80 -3.84 -31.45
N LYS A 498 -5.67 -2.97 -30.45
CA LYS A 498 -4.94 -1.71 -30.67
C LYS A 498 -3.46 -2.06 -30.70
N GLU A 499 -2.75 -1.58 -31.72
CA GLU A 499 -1.36 -1.95 -32.01
C GLU A 499 -0.46 -1.95 -30.76
N ASN A 500 0.38 -2.99 -30.68
CA ASN A 500 1.26 -3.34 -29.56
C ASN A 500 2.04 -2.17 -28.95
N GLU A 501 2.32 -2.34 -27.65
CA GLU A 501 3.30 -1.59 -26.85
C GLU A 501 4.47 -1.07 -27.71
N GLN A 502 4.49 0.25 -27.92
CA GLN A 502 5.31 0.86 -28.93
C GLN A 502 6.78 0.88 -28.47
N VAL A 503 7.66 0.16 -29.17
CA VAL A 503 9.10 0.26 -28.95
C VAL A 503 9.55 1.70 -29.19
N VAL A 504 9.94 2.39 -28.11
CA VAL A 504 10.40 3.78 -28.18
C VAL A 504 11.90 3.80 -28.42
N VAL A 505 12.31 4.24 -29.63
CA VAL A 505 13.71 4.33 -30.01
C VAL A 505 14.33 5.65 -29.51
N PRO A 506 15.37 5.63 -28.65
CA PRO A 506 16.02 6.86 -28.20
C PRO A 506 16.80 7.53 -29.34
N LEU A 507 16.73 8.86 -29.41
CA LEU A 507 17.45 9.71 -30.36
C LEU A 507 18.44 10.64 -29.64
N SER A 508 19.62 10.77 -30.23
CA SER A 508 20.58 11.82 -29.89
C SER A 508 20.26 13.11 -30.66
N LYS A 509 20.75 14.25 -30.15
CA LYS A 509 20.60 15.56 -30.80
C LYS A 509 21.11 15.53 -32.24
N ALA A 510 20.27 15.98 -33.18
CA ALA A 510 20.54 16.07 -34.61
C ALA A 510 20.89 14.72 -35.28
N GLN A 511 20.64 13.60 -34.60
CA GLN A 511 20.77 12.26 -35.18
C GLN A 511 19.77 12.11 -36.34
N VAL A 512 20.26 11.59 -37.46
CA VAL A 512 19.42 11.22 -38.61
C VAL A 512 19.18 9.71 -38.55
N ILE A 513 17.91 9.31 -38.53
CA ILE A 513 17.50 7.93 -38.76
C ILE A 513 17.04 7.81 -40.21
N SER A 514 17.56 6.84 -40.93
CA SER A 514 17.25 6.58 -42.35
C SER A 514 16.56 5.23 -42.54
N ASN A 515 16.05 5.00 -43.76
CA ASN A 515 15.39 3.75 -44.16
C ASN A 515 14.18 3.38 -43.29
N LEU A 516 13.43 4.39 -42.83
CA LEU A 516 12.19 4.17 -42.12
C LEU A 516 11.09 3.81 -43.13
N SER A 517 10.43 2.69 -42.89
CA SER A 517 9.29 2.21 -43.67
C SER A 517 8.24 1.62 -42.74
N ALA A 518 6.97 1.83 -43.05
CA ALA A 518 5.85 1.30 -42.28
C ALA A 518 4.63 1.03 -43.17
N SER A 519 3.85 0.02 -42.79
CA SER A 519 2.55 -0.26 -43.43
C SER A 519 1.54 0.82 -43.09
N LYS A 520 0.51 1.00 -43.93
CA LYS A 520 -0.57 1.95 -43.65
C LYS A 520 -1.17 1.70 -42.26
N TYR A 521 -1.36 2.78 -41.49
CA TYR A 521 -1.80 2.82 -40.10
C TYR A 521 -0.81 2.36 -39.03
N GLU A 522 0.34 1.79 -39.42
CA GLU A 522 1.41 1.46 -38.49
C GLU A 522 2.11 2.73 -37.99
N ALA A 523 2.51 2.74 -36.73
CA ALA A 523 3.24 3.86 -36.15
C ALA A 523 4.54 3.46 -35.45
N LYS A 524 5.54 4.36 -35.48
CA LYS A 524 6.86 4.17 -34.84
C LYS A 524 7.15 5.28 -33.86
N ASN A 525 7.74 4.94 -32.73
CA ASN A 525 7.98 5.90 -31.64
C ASN A 525 9.46 6.13 -31.41
N PHE A 526 9.76 7.39 -31.12
CA PHE A 526 11.09 7.86 -30.79
C PHE A 526 11.04 8.75 -29.56
N LYS A 527 12.17 8.85 -28.85
CA LYS A 527 12.32 9.69 -27.67
C LYS A 527 13.57 10.55 -27.79
N ILE A 528 13.46 11.84 -27.51
CA ILE A 528 14.60 12.74 -27.35
C ILE A 528 14.50 13.49 -26.03
N GLU A 529 15.60 13.53 -25.27
CA GLU A 529 15.69 14.33 -24.05
C GLU A 529 16.07 15.77 -24.42
N ILE A 530 15.21 16.72 -24.02
CA ILE A 530 15.47 18.14 -24.20
C ILE A 530 16.06 18.70 -22.90
N PRO A 531 17.31 19.20 -22.91
CA PRO A 531 17.94 19.75 -21.72
C PRO A 531 17.28 21.07 -21.31
N ALA A 532 17.51 21.47 -20.06
CA ALA A 532 17.04 22.76 -19.55
C ALA A 532 17.44 23.91 -20.48
N ARG A 533 16.49 24.81 -20.75
CA ARG A 533 16.70 26.09 -21.46
C ARG A 533 17.01 25.97 -22.96
N ALA A 534 16.97 24.77 -23.55
CA ALA A 534 17.11 24.60 -25.00
C ALA A 534 16.12 25.47 -25.77
N THR A 535 16.52 25.93 -26.97
CA THR A 535 15.69 26.74 -27.86
C THR A 535 15.58 26.07 -29.22
N ASN A 536 14.60 26.48 -30.03
CA ASN A 536 14.42 26.05 -31.42
C ASN A 536 14.42 24.53 -31.60
N PHE A 537 13.55 23.82 -30.87
CA PHE A 537 13.36 22.39 -31.06
C PHE A 537 12.60 22.13 -32.36
N THR A 538 13.22 21.34 -33.24
CA THR A 538 12.71 20.97 -34.57
C THR A 538 12.69 19.46 -34.70
N VAL A 539 11.65 18.95 -35.34
CA VAL A 539 11.56 17.54 -35.78
C VAL A 539 11.12 17.55 -37.23
N ASN A 540 11.91 16.94 -38.12
CA ASN A 540 11.65 16.94 -39.55
C ASN A 540 11.68 15.52 -40.10
N THR A 541 10.77 15.23 -41.04
CA THR A 541 10.85 14.07 -41.94
C THR A 541 11.16 14.53 -43.36
N ALA A 542 11.87 13.69 -44.12
CA ALA A 542 12.16 13.96 -45.53
C ALA A 542 12.49 12.69 -46.32
N GLY A 543 12.39 12.79 -47.64
CA GLY A 543 12.75 11.71 -48.58
C GLY A 543 11.70 10.60 -48.69
N GLY A 544 12.05 9.53 -49.39
CA GLY A 544 11.19 8.36 -49.53
C GLY A 544 9.95 8.55 -50.41
N THR A 545 9.04 7.58 -50.33
CA THR A 545 7.71 7.57 -50.97
C THR A 545 6.62 7.31 -49.93
N GLY A 546 5.36 7.68 -50.20
CA GLY A 546 4.24 7.51 -49.26
C GLY A 546 3.83 8.79 -48.54
N ASP A 547 3.16 8.64 -47.39
CA ASP A 547 2.60 9.73 -46.59
C ASP A 547 2.77 9.46 -45.08
N VAL A 548 3.61 10.25 -44.40
CA VAL A 548 3.94 10.07 -42.98
C VAL A 548 3.68 11.34 -42.18
N ASP A 549 2.86 11.22 -41.14
CA ASP A 549 2.58 12.31 -40.20
C ASP A 549 3.51 12.26 -38.99
N ILE A 550 3.86 13.43 -38.45
CA ILE A 550 4.60 13.56 -37.18
C ILE A 550 3.68 14.08 -36.08
N TYR A 551 3.71 13.43 -34.92
CA TYR A 551 3.08 13.92 -33.70
C TYR A 551 4.07 14.00 -32.54
N LEU A 552 3.94 15.03 -31.71
CA LEU A 552 4.80 15.25 -30.53
C LEU A 552 3.98 15.21 -29.24
N ALA A 553 4.55 14.62 -28.19
CA ALA A 553 4.03 14.69 -26.82
C ALA A 553 5.18 14.87 -25.81
N LYS A 554 4.86 15.38 -24.62
CA LYS A 554 5.82 15.61 -23.54
C LYS A 554 5.50 14.70 -22.36
N ASN A 555 6.53 14.05 -21.80
CA ASN A 555 6.46 13.18 -20.62
C ASN A 555 5.48 11.99 -20.74
N SER A 556 4.96 11.73 -21.94
CA SER A 556 4.14 10.58 -22.28
C SER A 556 4.33 10.23 -23.76
N ILE A 557 4.14 8.96 -24.10
CA ILE A 557 4.25 8.48 -25.49
C ILE A 557 3.22 9.22 -26.36
N ALA A 558 3.66 9.73 -27.50
CA ALA A 558 2.80 10.44 -28.43
C ALA A 558 1.81 9.46 -29.08
N THR A 559 0.52 9.80 -29.08
CA THR A 559 -0.52 9.03 -29.77
C THR A 559 -1.40 9.97 -30.59
N ASN A 560 -2.26 9.43 -31.46
CA ASN A 560 -3.23 10.24 -32.20
C ASN A 560 -4.16 11.07 -31.29
N SER A 561 -4.37 10.63 -30.04
CA SER A 561 -5.19 11.30 -29.01
C SER A 561 -4.36 12.10 -27.99
N VAL A 562 -3.04 11.88 -27.93
CA VAL A 562 -2.11 12.54 -27.00
C VAL A 562 -1.01 13.17 -27.84
N LYS A 563 -1.29 14.37 -28.36
CA LYS A 563 -0.38 15.13 -29.23
C LYS A 563 -0.47 16.64 -28.98
N THR A 564 0.61 17.33 -29.29
CA THR A 564 0.66 18.79 -29.37
C THR A 564 0.24 19.30 -30.75
N SER A 565 -0.05 20.59 -30.86
CA SER A 565 -0.47 21.25 -32.11
C SER A 565 0.69 21.94 -32.87
N TYR A 566 1.94 21.57 -32.62
CA TYR A 566 3.13 22.25 -33.14
C TYR A 566 3.68 21.72 -34.47
N CYS A 567 2.96 20.81 -35.13
CA CYS A 567 3.38 20.11 -36.34
C CYS A 567 2.59 20.58 -37.57
N SER A 568 3.25 20.67 -38.72
CA SER A 568 2.61 20.73 -40.03
C SER A 568 2.02 19.36 -40.39
N TYR A 569 0.98 19.37 -41.22
CA TYR A 569 0.44 18.18 -41.85
C TYR A 569 0.21 18.50 -43.34
N GLY A 570 1.02 17.92 -44.21
CA GLY A 570 0.90 17.98 -45.66
C GLY A 570 0.44 16.64 -46.22
N SER A 571 0.34 16.57 -47.55
CA SER A 571 0.25 15.28 -48.24
C SER A 571 1.67 14.86 -48.64
N GLY A 572 2.24 13.85 -47.99
CA GLY A 572 3.54 13.28 -48.32
C GLY A 572 4.49 13.12 -47.12
N ASN A 573 5.79 12.98 -47.39
CA ASN A 573 6.77 12.62 -46.35
C ASN A 573 7.59 13.79 -45.78
N GLN A 574 7.29 15.04 -46.18
CA GLN A 574 8.04 16.22 -45.74
C GLN A 574 7.25 16.97 -44.68
N GLU A 575 7.36 16.52 -43.44
CA GLU A 575 6.68 17.13 -42.30
C GLU A 575 7.65 17.79 -41.33
N GLN A 576 7.17 18.82 -40.63
CA GLN A 576 7.94 19.57 -39.66
C GLN A 576 7.13 19.91 -38.41
N CYS A 577 7.73 19.70 -37.25
CA CYS A 577 7.29 20.30 -35.99
C CYS A 577 8.33 21.33 -35.50
N PHE A 578 7.86 22.47 -34.98
CA PHE A 578 8.73 23.52 -34.46
C PHE A 578 8.22 24.09 -33.13
N ILE A 579 9.11 24.12 -32.13
CA ILE A 579 8.87 24.73 -30.82
C ILE A 579 10.03 25.67 -30.49
N SER A 580 9.74 26.97 -30.42
CA SER A 580 10.75 28.01 -30.17
C SER A 580 11.40 27.88 -28.77
N MET A 581 10.61 27.58 -27.73
CA MET A 581 11.07 27.38 -26.35
C MET A 581 10.51 26.08 -25.76
N PRO A 582 11.10 24.91 -26.07
CA PRO A 582 10.66 23.63 -25.52
C PRO A 582 10.88 23.59 -24.00
N SER A 583 9.93 22.98 -23.28
CA SER A 583 10.15 22.67 -21.87
C SER A 583 11.17 21.53 -21.72
N GLN A 584 12.00 21.57 -20.66
CA GLN A 584 12.90 20.48 -20.31
C GLN A 584 12.14 19.15 -20.11
N GLY A 585 12.80 18.06 -20.46
CA GLY A 585 12.37 16.69 -20.17
C GLY A 585 12.27 15.84 -21.42
N ASP A 586 11.55 14.73 -21.28
CA ASP A 586 11.39 13.75 -22.33
C ASP A 586 10.32 14.17 -23.34
N TRP A 587 10.72 14.24 -24.60
CA TRP A 587 9.82 14.45 -25.72
C TRP A 587 9.71 13.18 -26.56
N TYR A 588 8.47 12.77 -26.80
CA TYR A 588 8.14 11.60 -27.58
C TYR A 588 7.64 12.02 -28.97
N ILE A 589 8.13 11.34 -30.00
CA ILE A 589 7.86 11.58 -31.41
C ILE A 589 7.19 10.34 -31.97
N LEU A 590 5.98 10.49 -32.51
CA LEU A 590 5.27 9.44 -33.22
C LEU A 590 5.34 9.73 -34.72
N LEU A 591 5.86 8.78 -35.49
CA LEU A 591 5.67 8.73 -36.93
C LEU A 591 4.48 7.83 -37.24
N SER A 592 3.41 8.39 -37.81
CA SER A 592 2.19 7.66 -38.16
C SER A 592 2.07 7.54 -39.67
N ALA A 593 1.97 6.31 -40.19
CA ALA A 593 1.74 6.08 -41.61
C ALA A 593 0.29 6.42 -41.98
N TYR A 594 0.04 7.61 -42.51
CA TYR A 594 -1.29 7.95 -43.07
C TYR A 594 -1.57 7.09 -44.31
N ASP A 595 -0.54 6.92 -45.14
CA ASP A 595 -0.46 5.88 -46.17
C ASP A 595 0.86 5.11 -46.01
N HIS A 596 0.98 3.95 -46.67
CA HIS A 596 2.23 3.18 -46.65
C HIS A 596 3.41 4.04 -47.11
N TYR A 597 4.49 4.09 -46.31
CA TYR A 597 5.70 4.84 -46.65
C TYR A 597 6.95 3.98 -46.62
N GLU A 598 7.92 4.35 -47.47
CA GLU A 598 9.22 3.69 -47.57
C GLU A 598 10.37 4.69 -47.66
N ASN A 599 11.51 4.32 -47.06
CA ASN A 599 12.79 5.03 -47.17
C ASN A 599 12.74 6.49 -46.69
N VAL A 600 11.92 6.78 -45.68
CA VAL A 600 11.83 8.10 -45.04
C VAL A 600 12.99 8.30 -44.06
N THR A 601 13.39 9.56 -43.90
CA THR A 601 14.37 9.98 -42.87
C THR A 601 13.68 10.78 -41.76
N LEU A 602 14.17 10.64 -40.53
CA LEU A 602 13.75 11.41 -39.36
C LEU A 602 14.97 12.10 -38.74
N GLN A 603 14.84 13.39 -38.43
CA GLN A 603 15.82 14.12 -37.64
C GLN A 603 15.13 15.02 -36.60
N ALA A 604 15.57 14.91 -35.35
CA ALA A 604 15.17 15.79 -34.25
C ALA A 604 16.38 16.60 -33.76
N SER A 605 16.23 17.92 -33.61
CA SER A 605 17.34 18.80 -33.22
C SER A 605 16.88 19.99 -32.37
N TYR A 606 17.78 20.54 -31.56
CA TYR A 606 17.53 21.74 -30.75
C TYR A 606 18.81 22.57 -30.64
N ALA A 607 18.66 23.88 -30.44
CA ALA A 607 19.77 24.75 -30.10
C ALA A 607 20.05 24.67 -28.58
N PRO A 608 21.30 24.37 -28.16
CA PRO A 608 21.65 24.40 -26.76
C PRO A 608 21.65 25.85 -26.29
N TYR A 609 21.22 26.10 -25.08
CA TYR A 609 21.35 27.41 -24.48
C TYR A 609 22.83 27.69 -24.20
N ASN A 610 23.40 28.67 -24.89
CA ASN A 610 24.72 29.18 -24.54
C ASN A 610 24.56 30.08 -23.31
N ASP A 611 24.75 29.53 -22.11
CA ASP A 611 24.96 30.33 -20.90
C ASP A 611 26.43 30.33 -20.52
N THR A 612 27.11 31.45 -20.68
CA THR A 612 28.35 31.73 -19.97
C THR A 612 28.10 32.33 -18.58
N THR A 613 26.85 32.33 -18.08
CA THR A 613 26.48 32.95 -16.80
C THR A 613 25.43 32.15 -16.02
N THR A 614 25.82 31.12 -15.28
CA THR A 614 24.92 30.28 -14.44
C THR A 614 23.78 31.08 -13.74
N ASN A 615 22.52 30.90 -14.15
CA ASN A 615 21.35 31.55 -13.51
C ASN A 615 20.92 30.90 -12.18
N VAL A 616 21.84 30.23 -11.49
CA VAL A 616 21.64 29.65 -10.17
C VAL A 616 22.31 30.58 -9.16
N LEU A 617 21.58 30.97 -8.12
CA LEU A 617 22.09 31.75 -7.00
C LEU A 617 22.51 30.81 -5.88
N SER A 618 23.69 31.05 -5.32
CA SER A 618 24.10 30.51 -4.03
C SER A 618 23.49 31.32 -2.88
N ASN A 619 23.44 30.75 -1.67
CA ASN A 619 22.88 31.45 -0.52
C ASN A 619 23.59 32.79 -0.25
N ASN A 620 22.84 33.89 -0.28
CA ASN A 620 23.28 35.28 -0.14
C ASN A 620 24.17 35.81 -1.28
N GLU A 621 24.28 35.10 -2.40
CA GLU A 621 25.00 35.57 -3.58
C GLU A 621 24.29 36.78 -4.22
N ILE A 622 25.09 37.76 -4.67
CA ILE A 622 24.61 38.91 -5.44
C ILE A 622 24.99 38.70 -6.91
N LYS A 623 24.00 38.51 -7.77
CA LYS A 623 24.14 38.52 -9.23
C LYS A 623 23.97 39.95 -9.73
N SER A 624 25.04 40.55 -10.24
CA SER A 624 25.09 41.96 -10.64
C SER A 624 24.97 42.16 -12.15
N ALA A 625 24.83 43.41 -12.55
CA ALA A 625 24.82 43.87 -13.94
C ALA A 625 23.71 43.23 -14.82
N ILE A 626 22.55 42.94 -14.22
CA ILE A 626 21.41 42.36 -14.94
C ILE A 626 20.67 43.47 -15.70
N SER A 627 20.41 43.24 -16.99
CA SER A 627 19.69 44.17 -17.85
C SER A 627 18.66 43.41 -18.68
N ALA A 628 17.50 44.01 -18.93
CA ALA A 628 16.45 43.44 -19.79
C ALA A 628 15.64 44.54 -20.49
N SER A 629 15.14 44.22 -21.69
CA SER A 629 14.28 45.11 -22.47
C SER A 629 12.82 45.05 -21.99
N THR A 630 12.02 46.07 -22.27
CA THR A 630 10.60 46.11 -21.89
C THR A 630 9.87 44.83 -22.28
N THR A 631 9.06 44.28 -21.36
CA THR A 631 8.32 43.00 -21.45
C THR A 631 9.14 41.70 -21.37
N GLU A 632 10.48 41.79 -21.41
CA GLU A 632 11.37 40.65 -21.26
C GLU A 632 11.27 40.04 -19.84
N ARG A 633 11.49 38.74 -19.75
CA ARG A 633 11.47 37.98 -18.49
C ARG A 633 12.78 37.22 -18.35
N LEU A 634 13.47 37.44 -17.24
CA LEU A 634 14.67 36.72 -16.86
C LEU A 634 14.35 35.77 -15.71
N TYR A 635 14.95 34.58 -15.73
CA TYR A 635 14.69 33.53 -14.75
C TYR A 635 15.97 33.10 -14.03
N TYR A 636 15.86 32.94 -12.72
CA TYR A 636 16.91 32.47 -11.82
C TYR A 636 16.38 31.40 -10.87
N THR A 637 17.26 30.63 -10.25
CA THR A 637 16.89 29.62 -9.24
C THR A 637 17.75 29.71 -7.99
N ILE A 638 17.22 29.26 -6.85
CA ILE A 638 17.95 29.03 -5.61
C ILE A 638 17.42 27.74 -4.96
N ASP A 639 18.31 26.86 -4.51
CA ASP A 639 17.92 25.64 -3.79
C ASP A 639 17.82 25.92 -2.30
N VAL A 640 16.65 25.63 -1.72
CA VAL A 640 16.36 25.86 -0.30
C VAL A 640 16.39 24.54 0.47
N PRO A 641 17.15 24.43 1.56
CA PRO A 641 17.24 23.21 2.36
C PRO A 641 16.04 23.04 3.32
N VAL A 642 15.92 21.86 3.93
CA VAL A 642 14.81 21.45 4.80
C VAL A 642 14.64 22.31 6.06
N ASP A 643 15.72 22.95 6.53
CA ASP A 643 15.74 23.69 7.80
C ASP A 643 15.74 25.23 7.63
N ALA A 644 15.39 25.71 6.44
CA ALA A 644 15.27 27.13 6.18
C ALA A 644 14.06 27.71 6.93
N LYS A 645 14.30 28.75 7.74
CA LYS A 645 13.26 29.49 8.46
C LYS A 645 12.75 30.70 7.69
N LYS A 646 13.56 31.22 6.77
CA LYS A 646 13.20 32.37 5.95
C LYS A 646 13.95 32.35 4.64
N LEU A 647 13.28 32.59 3.53
CA LEU A 647 13.85 32.88 2.21
C LEU A 647 13.54 34.34 1.87
N VAL A 648 14.56 35.09 1.46
CA VAL A 648 14.46 36.50 1.06
C VAL A 648 15.13 36.67 -0.30
N ILE A 649 14.38 37.20 -1.27
CA ILE A 649 14.87 37.58 -2.59
C ILE A 649 14.72 39.08 -2.75
N ASN A 650 15.83 39.75 -3.04
CA ASN A 650 15.90 41.20 -3.18
C ASN A 650 16.44 41.58 -4.55
N THR A 651 15.92 42.67 -5.11
CA THR A 651 16.57 43.39 -6.21
C THR A 651 16.91 44.81 -5.78
N PHE A 652 18.01 45.34 -6.30
CA PHE A 652 18.44 46.71 -6.00
C PHE A 652 19.44 47.27 -7.02
N GLY A 653 19.51 48.60 -7.10
CA GLY A 653 20.45 49.33 -7.96
C GLY A 653 20.03 49.41 -9.43
N GLY A 654 20.87 50.03 -10.24
CA GLY A 654 20.61 50.24 -11.67
C GLY A 654 19.53 51.30 -11.95
N SER A 655 19.03 51.30 -13.18
CA SER A 655 17.93 52.16 -13.67
C SER A 655 16.84 51.33 -14.33
N GLY A 656 15.61 51.85 -14.45
CA GLY A 656 14.48 51.16 -15.07
C GLY A 656 13.49 50.61 -14.05
N ASP A 657 12.66 49.65 -14.48
CA ASP A 657 11.57 49.08 -13.67
C ASP A 657 11.47 47.56 -13.85
N ALA A 658 11.74 46.82 -12.78
CA ALA A 658 11.79 45.36 -12.76
C ALA A 658 10.87 44.78 -11.69
N ASP A 659 9.83 44.06 -12.11
CA ASP A 659 8.93 43.33 -11.23
C ASP A 659 9.54 41.98 -10.81
N LEU A 660 9.44 41.62 -9.52
CA LEU A 660 9.93 40.38 -8.94
C LEU A 660 8.78 39.39 -8.65
N TYR A 661 8.95 38.14 -9.07
CA TYR A 661 8.04 37.04 -8.76
C TYR A 661 8.82 35.80 -8.34
N ILE A 662 8.32 35.06 -7.34
CA ILE A 662 8.95 33.81 -6.89
C ILE A 662 7.93 32.69 -6.69
N LYS A 663 8.37 31.43 -6.89
CA LYS A 663 7.53 30.23 -6.74
C LYS A 663 8.37 28.98 -6.46
N HIS A 664 7.84 28.05 -5.67
CA HIS A 664 8.45 26.76 -5.38
C HIS A 664 8.14 25.72 -6.47
N ALA A 665 9.12 24.84 -6.75
CA ALA A 665 9.07 23.70 -7.68
C ALA A 665 8.83 24.02 -9.18
N ASN A 666 8.27 25.17 -9.53
CA ASN A 666 7.97 25.57 -10.91
C ASN A 666 8.25 27.05 -11.15
N SER A 667 8.51 27.44 -12.42
CA SER A 667 8.67 28.84 -12.80
C SER A 667 7.40 29.68 -12.53
N PRO A 668 7.52 30.90 -11.98
CA PRO A 668 6.39 31.79 -11.76
C PRO A 668 5.78 32.27 -13.09
N THR A 669 4.49 32.62 -13.06
CA THR A 669 3.83 33.40 -14.11
C THR A 669 3.27 34.69 -13.53
N SER A 670 2.80 35.62 -14.36
CA SER A 670 2.17 36.86 -13.89
C SER A 670 0.88 36.66 -13.09
N SER A 671 0.26 35.47 -13.15
CA SER A 671 -0.96 35.11 -12.42
C SER A 671 -0.77 33.97 -11.41
N ASN A 672 0.40 33.34 -11.35
CA ASN A 672 0.65 32.17 -10.50
C ASN A 672 2.06 32.28 -9.90
N TYR A 673 2.12 32.72 -8.64
CA TYR A 673 3.33 32.98 -7.87
C TYR A 673 3.03 32.78 -6.36
N ILE A 674 4.07 32.56 -5.56
CA ILE A 674 3.95 32.54 -4.09
C ILE A 674 4.14 33.94 -3.52
N CYS A 675 5.11 34.68 -4.04
CA CYS A 675 5.33 36.08 -3.68
C CYS A 675 5.60 36.91 -4.94
N ARG A 676 5.11 38.17 -4.90
CA ARG A 676 5.36 39.19 -5.92
C ARG A 676 5.67 40.52 -5.24
N SER A 677 6.61 41.27 -5.82
CA SER A 677 6.89 42.67 -5.52
C SER A 677 7.01 43.41 -6.85
N ASN A 678 6.30 44.53 -6.99
CA ASN A 678 6.16 45.28 -8.25
C ASN A 678 6.06 46.80 -8.00
N SER A 679 7.00 47.32 -7.20
CA SER A 679 7.07 48.75 -6.89
C SER A 679 7.68 49.52 -8.06
N ASP A 680 7.48 50.83 -8.12
CA ASP A 680 8.12 51.64 -9.17
C ASP A 680 9.65 51.57 -9.01
N GLY A 681 10.35 51.01 -10.00
CA GLY A 681 11.80 50.96 -10.06
C GLY A 681 12.40 49.55 -9.99
N ASN A 682 13.66 49.45 -9.54
CA ASN A 682 14.40 48.19 -9.46
C ASN A 682 14.57 47.65 -8.02
N THR A 683 13.81 48.17 -7.06
CA THR A 683 13.97 47.81 -5.64
C THR A 683 12.80 46.97 -5.17
N GLU A 684 12.92 45.66 -5.40
CA GLU A 684 11.88 44.69 -5.04
C GLU A 684 12.33 43.77 -3.91
N THR A 685 11.38 43.30 -3.10
CA THR A 685 11.65 42.36 -2.01
C THR A 685 10.54 41.33 -1.89
N CYS A 686 10.90 40.06 -1.91
CA CYS A 686 10.02 38.95 -1.61
C CYS A 686 10.56 38.13 -0.45
N SER A 687 9.72 37.88 0.56
CA SER A 687 10.07 37.08 1.74
C SER A 687 9.07 35.96 1.95
N VAL A 688 9.57 34.76 2.25
CA VAL A 688 8.78 33.58 2.58
C VAL A 688 9.31 32.99 3.89
N ASP A 689 8.45 32.86 4.89
CA ASP A 689 8.79 32.21 6.17
C ASP A 689 8.54 30.70 6.07
N ASN A 690 9.39 29.91 6.74
CA ASN A 690 9.43 28.44 6.68
C ASN A 690 9.28 27.87 5.25
N PRO A 691 10.12 28.29 4.29
CA PRO A 691 10.01 27.85 2.90
C PRO A 691 10.18 26.33 2.76
N SER A 692 9.37 25.70 1.90
CA SER A 692 9.51 24.28 1.55
C SER A 692 10.88 23.97 0.94
N LYS A 693 11.46 22.81 1.31
CA LYS A 693 12.69 22.26 0.72
C LYS A 693 12.57 22.16 -0.80
N GLY A 694 13.65 22.46 -1.51
CA GLY A 694 13.80 22.25 -2.95
C GLY A 694 14.02 23.54 -3.72
N THR A 695 13.93 23.46 -5.04
CA THR A 695 14.25 24.59 -5.92
C THR A 695 13.15 25.65 -5.92
N TRP A 696 13.56 26.89 -5.66
CA TRP A 696 12.74 28.09 -5.80
C TRP A 696 13.13 28.83 -7.07
N TYR A 697 12.13 29.16 -7.87
CA TYR A 697 12.27 29.88 -9.13
C TYR A 697 11.96 31.35 -8.92
N ILE A 698 12.80 32.21 -9.50
CA ILE A 698 12.75 33.66 -9.43
C ILE A 698 12.57 34.18 -10.86
N MET A 699 11.56 35.00 -11.09
CA MET A 699 11.33 35.69 -12.36
C MET A 699 11.45 37.20 -12.15
N LEU A 700 12.33 37.83 -12.93
CA LEU A 700 12.37 39.28 -13.10
C LEU A 700 11.65 39.63 -14.39
N LYS A 701 10.63 40.46 -14.33
CA LYS A 701 9.89 40.93 -15.50
C LYS A 701 10.13 42.42 -15.68
N ALA A 702 10.67 42.81 -16.82
CA ALA A 702 10.89 44.22 -17.16
C ALA A 702 9.55 44.91 -17.44
N TYR A 703 9.01 45.66 -16.46
CA TYR A 703 7.86 46.53 -16.70
C TYR A 703 8.25 47.65 -17.66
N SER A 704 9.45 48.20 -17.47
CA SER A 704 10.18 49.00 -18.45
C SER A 704 11.62 48.50 -18.58
N ARG A 705 12.33 48.88 -19.65
CA ARG A 705 13.75 48.50 -19.82
C ARG A 705 14.55 48.86 -18.57
N PHE A 706 15.24 47.88 -17.99
CA PHE A 706 16.13 48.10 -16.86
C PHE A 706 17.56 47.70 -17.17
N GLU A 707 18.50 48.35 -16.50
CA GLU A 707 19.94 48.13 -16.68
C GLU A 707 20.69 48.12 -15.36
N SER A 708 21.72 47.27 -15.29
CA SER A 708 22.65 47.17 -14.16
C SER A 708 21.99 46.87 -12.81
N LEU A 709 20.90 46.11 -12.81
CA LEU A 709 20.21 45.62 -11.62
C LEU A 709 21.05 44.56 -10.90
N ASN A 710 20.98 44.52 -9.57
CA ASN A 710 21.52 43.44 -8.75
C ASN A 710 20.39 42.60 -8.18
N LEU A 711 20.53 41.28 -8.25
CA LEU A 711 19.62 40.29 -7.65
C LEU A 711 20.35 39.55 -6.54
N GLN A 712 19.77 39.49 -5.35
CA GLN A 712 20.28 38.71 -4.23
C GLN A 712 19.21 37.75 -3.74
N GLY A 713 19.56 36.47 -3.61
CA GLY A 713 18.72 35.47 -2.97
C GLY A 713 19.41 34.89 -1.76
N GLY A 714 18.72 34.82 -0.62
CA GLY A 714 19.30 34.27 0.60
C GLY A 714 18.26 33.65 1.52
N TYR A 715 18.66 32.62 2.25
CA TYR A 715 17.84 32.01 3.29
C TYR A 715 18.59 31.96 4.63
N THR A 716 17.82 32.05 5.71
CA THR A 716 18.32 31.83 7.08
C THR A 716 17.91 30.44 7.54
N LEU A 717 18.87 29.67 8.02
CA LEU A 717 18.62 28.41 8.71
C LEU A 717 18.25 28.68 10.16
N SER A 718 17.66 27.69 10.83
CA SER A 718 17.68 27.69 12.30
C SER A 718 19.14 27.80 12.78
N THR A 719 19.41 28.66 13.76
CA THR A 719 20.75 28.78 14.36
C THR A 719 21.03 27.57 15.24
N ASN A 720 21.14 26.39 14.64
CA ASN A 720 21.71 25.20 15.26
C ASN A 720 22.79 24.69 14.30
N ASN A 721 24.03 24.89 14.71
CA ASN A 721 25.18 24.20 14.15
C ASN A 721 24.82 22.70 14.10
N PRO A 722 24.93 21.97 12.98
CA PRO A 722 24.67 20.52 12.97
C PRO A 722 25.66 19.77 13.87
N GLY A 723 26.75 20.44 14.24
CA GLY A 723 27.69 20.00 15.25
C GLY A 723 27.13 19.92 16.67
N GLY A 724 27.65 19.00 17.46
CA GLY A 724 27.27 18.77 18.84
C GLY A 724 28.37 18.06 19.61
N SER A 725 28.12 17.77 20.88
CA SER A 725 29.08 17.05 21.71
C SER A 725 28.43 16.12 22.72
N LEU A 726 29.17 15.08 23.09
CA LEU A 726 28.86 14.19 24.21
C LEU A 726 30.06 14.20 25.16
N ILE A 727 29.86 14.74 26.35
CA ILE A 727 30.86 14.75 27.42
C ILE A 727 30.40 13.83 28.54
N LYS A 728 31.26 12.91 28.97
CA LYS A 728 31.04 12.02 30.11
C LYS A 728 32.28 12.02 30.99
N ASN A 729 32.11 12.42 32.24
CA ASN A 729 33.22 12.52 33.19
C ASN A 729 33.16 11.39 34.23
N ASN A 730 34.32 11.09 34.82
CA ASN A 730 34.47 10.17 35.94
C ASN A 730 33.96 8.73 35.65
N ILE A 731 34.18 8.23 34.44
CA ILE A 731 33.82 6.88 34.02
C ILE A 731 34.71 5.87 34.76
N SER A 732 34.09 4.85 35.34
CA SER A 732 34.77 3.76 36.05
C SER A 732 34.40 2.42 35.43
N ILE A 733 35.39 1.71 34.90
CA ILE A 733 35.23 0.47 34.14
C ILE A 733 36.07 -0.62 34.83
N PRO A 734 35.44 -1.67 35.37
CA PRO A 734 36.18 -2.80 35.94
C PRO A 734 37.07 -3.46 34.89
N VAL A 735 38.23 -3.99 35.31
CA VAL A 735 39.15 -4.73 34.44
C VAL A 735 38.41 -5.77 33.61
N GLY A 736 38.69 -5.81 32.30
CA GLY A 736 38.09 -6.80 31.41
C GLY A 736 36.65 -6.47 30.95
N ARG A 737 36.13 -5.28 31.23
CA ARG A 737 34.76 -4.86 30.87
C ARG A 737 34.76 -3.73 29.85
N TRP A 738 33.65 -3.69 29.11
CA TRP A 738 33.31 -2.62 28.17
C TRP A 738 32.32 -1.65 28.81
N GLN A 739 32.47 -0.36 28.49
CA GLN A 739 31.44 0.66 28.63
C GLN A 739 31.14 1.25 27.25
N TYR A 740 29.86 1.35 26.91
CA TYR A 740 29.43 1.86 25.60
C TYR A 740 28.67 3.17 25.71
N TYR A 741 28.82 4.01 24.70
CA TYR A 741 28.06 5.22 24.42
C TYR A 741 27.66 5.26 22.95
N ALA A 742 26.72 6.12 22.59
CA ALA A 742 26.33 6.35 21.21
C ALA A 742 26.07 7.82 20.95
N VAL A 743 26.36 8.28 19.74
CA VAL A 743 26.05 9.62 19.22
C VAL A 743 25.37 9.47 17.87
N ASN A 744 24.34 10.27 17.60
CA ASN A 744 23.68 10.29 16.29
C ASN A 744 24.26 11.44 15.46
N ILE A 745 24.89 11.11 14.33
CA ILE A 745 25.56 12.07 13.47
C ILE A 745 24.59 12.48 12.35
N PRO A 746 24.24 13.77 12.22
CA PRO A 746 23.40 14.24 11.12
C PRO A 746 24.16 14.25 9.78
N GLU A 747 23.44 14.40 8.67
CA GLU A 747 24.08 14.63 7.37
C GLU A 747 24.85 15.96 7.37
N GLY A 748 25.96 16.01 6.62
CA GLY A 748 26.74 17.23 6.44
C GLY A 748 27.80 17.52 7.50
N ILE A 749 28.05 16.60 8.44
CA ILE A 749 29.15 16.72 9.41
C ILE A 749 30.51 16.55 8.73
N ARG A 750 31.46 17.42 9.08
CA ARG A 750 32.81 17.43 8.52
C ARG A 750 33.77 16.60 9.35
N TYR A 751 33.63 16.58 10.67
CA TYR A 751 34.45 15.79 11.57
C TYR A 751 33.64 15.18 12.71
N LEU A 752 33.98 13.95 13.11
CA LEU A 752 33.62 13.35 14.40
C LEU A 752 34.91 13.01 15.14
N THR A 753 35.14 13.65 16.28
CA THR A 753 36.35 13.46 17.10
C THR A 753 35.96 12.92 18.46
N ILE A 754 36.52 11.79 18.87
CA ILE A 754 36.30 11.13 20.14
C ILE A 754 37.61 11.12 20.92
N LEU A 755 37.62 11.67 22.13
CA LEU A 755 38.77 11.79 22.99
C LEU A 755 38.46 11.18 24.35
N THR A 756 39.34 10.33 24.87
CA THR A 756 39.36 9.97 26.30
C THR A 756 40.55 10.63 26.99
N SER A 757 40.43 10.94 28.28
CA SER A 757 41.52 11.54 29.06
C SER A 757 41.31 11.40 30.58
N GLY A 758 42.36 11.60 31.37
CA GLY A 758 42.30 11.64 32.84
C GLY A 758 42.14 10.26 33.50
N GLY A 759 41.98 10.27 34.83
CA GLY A 759 41.81 9.04 35.62
C GLY A 759 43.08 8.21 35.80
N THR A 760 42.91 6.97 36.24
CA THR A 760 43.96 5.94 36.40
C THR A 760 43.57 4.66 35.66
N GLY A 761 44.54 3.77 35.40
CA GLY A 761 44.32 2.53 34.63
C GLY A 761 44.69 2.67 33.15
N ASN A 762 44.14 1.79 32.32
CA ASN A 762 44.31 1.78 30.87
C ASN A 762 42.95 1.54 30.20
N ALA A 763 42.48 2.53 29.44
CA ALA A 763 41.17 2.56 28.81
C ALA A 763 41.33 2.69 27.29
N ASP A 764 41.19 1.58 26.58
CA ASP A 764 41.25 1.55 25.12
C ASP A 764 39.92 2.05 24.51
N LEU A 765 40.01 2.83 23.44
CA LEU A 765 38.88 3.41 22.71
C LEU A 765 38.62 2.67 21.39
N TYR A 766 37.35 2.40 21.10
CA TYR A 766 36.88 1.78 19.86
C TYR A 766 35.64 2.51 19.34
N LEU A 767 35.52 2.65 18.03
CA LEU A 767 34.41 3.36 17.37
C LEU A 767 33.86 2.53 16.21
N ARG A 768 32.52 2.46 16.06
CA ARG A 768 31.86 1.77 14.93
C ARG A 768 30.50 2.39 14.62
N GLN A 769 30.15 2.48 13.33
CA GLN A 769 28.83 2.94 12.87
C GLN A 769 27.80 1.79 12.89
N GLY A 770 26.57 2.08 13.31
CA GLY A 770 25.40 1.20 13.22
C GLY A 770 25.38 0.01 14.21
N SER A 771 26.47 -0.28 14.91
CA SER A 771 26.55 -1.36 15.91
C SER A 771 27.65 -1.12 16.94
N LYS A 772 27.53 -1.71 18.14
CA LYS A 772 28.57 -1.65 19.18
C LYS A 772 29.91 -2.20 18.63
N PRO A 773 31.04 -1.52 18.87
CA PRO A 773 32.35 -2.00 18.44
C PRO A 773 32.78 -3.25 19.22
N THR A 774 33.61 -4.08 18.60
CA THR A 774 34.34 -5.18 19.24
C THR A 774 35.85 -5.03 18.96
N TYR A 775 36.68 -5.90 19.55
CA TYR A 775 38.12 -5.92 19.28
C TYR A 775 38.47 -6.07 17.80
N THR A 776 37.67 -6.84 17.06
CA THR A 776 37.93 -7.17 15.65
C THR A 776 37.00 -6.42 14.69
N GLN A 777 35.91 -5.83 15.19
CA GLN A 777 34.95 -5.08 14.39
C GLN A 777 34.84 -3.65 14.92
N ASN A 778 35.69 -2.77 14.40
CA ASN A 778 35.71 -1.34 14.66
C ASN A 778 36.21 -0.59 13.42
N ILE A 779 35.81 0.67 13.30
CA ILE A 779 36.25 1.62 12.26
C ILE A 779 37.46 2.41 12.74
N CYS A 780 37.52 2.70 14.04
CA CYS A 780 38.69 3.29 14.68
C CYS A 780 38.97 2.61 16.02
N ARG A 781 40.26 2.44 16.33
CA ARG A 781 40.77 1.95 17.60
C ARG A 781 41.97 2.79 18.02
N ALA A 782 41.99 3.20 19.29
CA ALA A 782 43.13 3.83 19.94
C ALA A 782 43.38 3.12 21.28
N ASN A 783 44.62 2.72 21.54
CA ASN A 783 45.00 1.82 22.62
C ASN A 783 46.40 2.12 23.18
N THR A 784 46.64 3.37 23.58
CA THR A 784 47.86 3.73 24.30
C THR A 784 47.93 3.01 25.66
N ASN A 785 49.10 3.04 26.31
CA ASN A 785 49.26 2.40 27.62
C ASN A 785 48.68 3.24 28.79
N ASN A 786 47.75 4.16 28.52
CA ASN A 786 47.09 5.01 29.50
C ASN A 786 45.62 5.27 29.09
N ASN A 787 44.94 6.26 29.67
CA ASN A 787 43.53 6.54 29.37
C ASN A 787 43.31 7.60 28.28
N THR A 788 44.39 8.08 27.65
CA THR A 788 44.35 9.19 26.68
C THR A 788 44.32 8.64 25.27
N GLU A 789 43.12 8.51 24.72
CA GLU A 789 42.89 7.93 23.39
C GLU A 789 42.18 8.93 22.47
N GLU A 790 42.43 8.85 21.16
CA GLU A 790 41.79 9.69 20.16
C GLU A 790 41.33 8.87 18.94
N CYS A 791 40.08 9.08 18.52
CA CYS A 791 39.54 8.61 17.25
C CYS A 791 38.92 9.79 16.49
N LYS A 792 39.43 10.10 15.30
CA LYS A 792 38.88 11.16 14.43
C LYS A 792 38.43 10.62 13.08
N ILE A 793 37.18 10.86 12.73
CA ILE A 793 36.56 10.49 11.44
C ILE A 793 36.28 11.76 10.64
N THR A 794 36.74 11.81 9.39
CA THR A 794 36.45 12.90 8.45
C THR A 794 35.23 12.55 7.62
N ALA A 795 34.31 13.49 7.44
CA ALA A 795 33.04 13.29 6.73
C ALA A 795 32.29 12.02 7.21
N PRO A 796 32.00 11.90 8.52
CA PRO A 796 31.29 10.73 9.03
C PRO A 796 29.93 10.58 8.34
N ALA A 797 29.59 9.36 7.94
CA ALA A 797 28.26 9.07 7.42
C ALA A 797 27.19 9.32 8.49
N ALA A 798 26.04 9.79 8.06
CA ALA A 798 24.91 10.05 8.95
C ALA A 798 24.41 8.77 9.63
N GLY A 799 23.79 8.93 10.79
CA GLY A 799 23.26 7.85 11.62
C GLY A 799 24.06 7.61 12.89
N VAL A 800 23.77 6.50 13.56
CA VAL A 800 24.28 6.22 14.93
C VAL A 800 25.71 5.69 14.90
N TRP A 801 26.59 6.33 15.67
CA TRP A 801 27.96 5.91 15.93
C TRP A 801 28.11 5.45 17.38
N TYR A 802 28.60 4.22 17.58
CA TYR A 802 28.84 3.62 18.89
C TYR A 802 30.30 3.76 19.31
N ILE A 803 30.50 4.30 20.50
CA ILE A 803 31.79 4.47 21.17
C ILE A 803 31.91 3.38 22.23
N GLY A 804 32.95 2.55 22.18
CA GLY A 804 33.27 1.55 23.19
C GLY A 804 34.57 1.91 23.89
N ILE A 805 34.56 1.91 25.23
CA ILE A 805 35.74 2.07 26.06
C ILE A 805 35.97 0.75 26.81
N PHE A 806 37.18 0.21 26.73
CA PHE A 806 37.53 -1.08 27.32
C PHE A 806 38.69 -0.96 28.32
N ALA A 807 38.51 -1.50 29.53
CA ALA A 807 39.55 -1.49 30.56
C ALA A 807 40.55 -2.65 30.38
N TYR A 808 41.74 -2.36 29.85
CA TYR A 808 42.76 -3.35 29.49
C TYR A 808 43.84 -3.48 30.59
N GLY A 809 44.14 -4.70 31.03
CA GLY A 809 45.22 -4.98 32.01
C GLY A 809 44.97 -4.51 33.45
N GLY A 810 44.04 -3.58 33.69
CA GLY A 810 43.59 -3.11 35.00
C GLY A 810 42.27 -2.35 34.89
N SER A 811 41.61 -2.07 36.03
CA SER A 811 40.39 -1.24 36.04
C SER A 811 40.73 0.20 35.65
N ALA A 812 39.91 0.82 34.82
CA ALA A 812 40.04 2.23 34.47
C ALA A 812 39.09 3.06 35.33
N LEU A 813 39.61 4.00 36.11
CA LEU A 813 38.83 4.79 37.07
C LEU A 813 39.00 6.28 36.80
N GLY A 814 37.90 7.02 36.76
CA GLY A 814 37.93 8.47 36.59
C GLY A 814 38.21 8.94 35.15
N VAL A 815 37.94 8.11 34.14
CA VAL A 815 38.16 8.44 32.73
C VAL A 815 37.12 9.47 32.27
N ASN A 816 37.54 10.47 31.51
CA ASN A 816 36.66 11.45 30.87
C ASN A 816 36.60 11.15 29.37
N LEU A 817 35.41 11.18 28.79
CA LEU A 817 35.12 11.03 27.37
C LEU A 817 34.58 12.36 26.84
N ASN A 818 35.11 12.83 25.72
CA ASN A 818 34.64 13.99 24.97
C ASN A 818 34.50 13.61 23.49
N ALA A 819 33.27 13.51 23.01
CA ALA A 819 32.97 13.35 21.60
C ALA A 819 32.45 14.67 21.04
N ILE A 820 32.98 15.15 19.92
CA ILE A 820 32.57 16.40 19.25
C ILE A 820 32.34 16.08 17.78
N TRP A 821 31.24 16.56 17.22
CA TRP A 821 31.00 16.57 15.78
C TRP A 821 30.72 17.98 15.30
N GLU A 822 31.18 18.34 14.11
CA GLU A 822 30.99 19.65 13.47
C GLU A 822 31.18 19.61 11.96
#